data_AF-A0A364MYP2-F1
#
_entry.id   AF-A0A364MYP2-F1
#
_cell.length_a   1.000
_cell.length_b   1.000
_cell.length_c   1.000
_cell.angle_alpha   90.00
_cell.angle_beta   90.00
_cell.angle_gamma   90.00
#
_symmetry.space_group_name_H-M   'P 1'
#
loop_
_entity.id
_entity.type
_entity.pdbx_description
1 polymer ?
#
loop_
_entity_poly.entity_id
_entity_poly.type
_entity_poly.pdbx_seq_one_letter_code
_entity_poly.pdbx_strand_id
1 'polypeptide(L)'
;MASLGASRPLKELLAEQLPKDVPITFYHYSTPPSKSSALFSAPPHGKSERTYCESHTLAASIVPTDAVASALPQELLVLAIEVLIYTTRNLTTIFVSKADSTGYISELHLPRSQSSSPLKAICRTFVSWLASQRQRQGKKLVVSLFARAQDQYLFPASIENKNKHVLDDRGLVKWWCRVLDPIIWEYKAEGERKPFPERLVEGEASTTNGVSPQSESTAKGYLVIPGFEPYDTLRYIPPAPIPNTPRRWATTHPLLQIAPHPAAPPRCLVPHFPDDPKARFLDELDEELPDRGTDAMVADGGTPSRSNGQWKSVKTLDQFWEFMAFRQECSSGRIVGFIWVVITPPKPSIPEEDEDQLSRQSLSQSCSQNESQESVPSPRRQKTSRRKKEAKLKYGPIPLVLPKIKSSSSNLSTSSITSTSAKLPAEDSPYWKWPESSRGTICFSLKNYDRAHEVLLQQTFANRTAAARSTSKWKEEIAVLGGMDDWGFTVVGKKEYAAAPSLSDATNGVTPTMVMGVRKKRKPNGSAEAAAVQKPAEPVQELSAGSVRKKAKTDSAQPTDASAASGINTLTSGLVLWNVCAIGFIQLFRYYWKRPQQATCVTTLEEDQVPRVTVIRPVKGLDPRLYECLAATLRQTYPKDKLNTVFCVPERSDPAFPILERLCKDFPDADVHILVEDEDPLLLKDNNALGPNPKIRNMSRAYREAKGDIVWVLDCNVWVGKGVCGRLVDLLCGFGKDSNGKSKTKYKFVHQTPLTVDLDSQDLSLKDRKELLGGRPEAAAESTTIAATSSSDPRIPSGSTIKKLLQRGGGRLDEAFMSSAHAKFYQAINTVAVAPCIMGKSTMFRRSQLNYVTSSNPQRAAGIDFFSDNICEDHLIGDVLWKQPQAFEERGYKPEAGEKKESWGKHAMLFGDFCFQPISHTSVMAYLQRRIRWLRVRKFTVTLATFVEPGTESILCGLYGAYALTTLPFFNNLGISPTWTSFFLIWLIHLCVWCLVDYIQYLLLHCAKTVEIDADTPDFILPQRSASAYHRTGVLKPLLGNKTPSEPGLLDGARRSFIDFLFAWLGREIFALPVWVTAFWGGVTVEWRGRTFWVGLDMKVHEILPKKDDKKDADKKR
;
A
#
# COMPACT_ATOMS: atom_id res chain seq x y z
N MET A 1 3.02 4.54 -48.77
CA MET A 1 1.85 5.11 -49.48
C MET A 1 0.66 5.13 -48.53
N ALA A 2 0.36 6.28 -47.94
CA ALA A 2 -0.95 6.55 -47.33
C ALA A 2 -1.72 7.47 -48.28
N SER A 3 -2.05 6.96 -49.47
CA SER A 3 -2.91 7.67 -50.42
C SER A 3 -4.32 7.77 -49.85
N LEU A 4 -5.04 8.82 -50.23
CA LEU A 4 -6.48 8.99 -49.98
C LEU A 4 -7.31 7.99 -50.81
N GLY A 5 -7.07 6.70 -50.61
CA GLY A 5 -7.84 5.60 -51.20
C GLY A 5 -9.11 5.32 -50.41
N ALA A 6 -10.15 4.86 -51.11
CA ALA A 6 -11.47 4.60 -50.54
C ALA A 6 -11.42 3.78 -49.24
N SER A 7 -12.24 4.18 -48.26
CA SER A 7 -12.34 3.50 -46.96
C SER A 7 -12.79 2.05 -47.14
N ARG A 8 -11.88 1.09 -46.94
CA ARG A 8 -12.24 -0.34 -46.97
C ARG A 8 -13.28 -0.64 -45.88
N PRO A 9 -14.34 -1.40 -46.19
CA PRO A 9 -15.35 -1.77 -45.20
C PRO A 9 -14.75 -2.72 -44.14
N LEU A 10 -15.24 -2.62 -42.91
CA LEU A 10 -14.79 -3.45 -41.77
C LEU A 10 -14.86 -4.96 -42.08
N LYS A 11 -15.86 -5.39 -42.87
CA LYS A 11 -16.06 -6.80 -43.27
C LYS A 11 -14.86 -7.38 -44.02
N GLU A 12 -14.25 -6.62 -44.93
CA GLU A 12 -13.10 -7.06 -45.72
C GLU A 12 -11.83 -7.17 -44.85
N LEU A 13 -11.58 -6.15 -44.03
CA LEU A 13 -10.42 -6.11 -43.13
C LEU A 13 -10.47 -7.25 -42.09
N LEU A 14 -11.66 -7.59 -41.58
CA LEU A 14 -11.85 -8.76 -40.71
C LEU A 14 -11.59 -10.07 -41.47
N ALA A 15 -12.07 -10.21 -42.71
CA ALA A 15 -11.83 -11.41 -43.52
C ALA A 15 -10.32 -11.64 -43.78
N GLU A 16 -9.55 -10.58 -44.05
CA GLU A 16 -8.10 -10.65 -44.25
C GLU A 16 -7.32 -11.10 -42.99
N GLN A 17 -7.84 -10.86 -41.78
CA GLN A 17 -7.13 -11.13 -40.52
C GLN A 17 -7.58 -12.40 -39.78
N LEU A 18 -8.79 -12.90 -40.06
CA LEU A 18 -9.35 -14.10 -39.44
C LEU A 18 -8.83 -15.40 -40.08
N PRO A 19 -8.74 -16.52 -39.31
CA PRO A 19 -8.29 -17.81 -39.83
C PRO A 19 -9.14 -18.29 -41.01
N LYS A 20 -8.48 -18.89 -42.00
CA LYS A 20 -9.14 -19.43 -43.20
C LYS A 20 -10.32 -20.34 -42.88
N ASP A 21 -11.42 -20.18 -43.62
CA ASP A 21 -12.63 -21.01 -43.61
C ASP A 21 -13.43 -21.03 -42.29
N VAL A 22 -13.12 -20.13 -41.35
CA VAL A 22 -13.87 -19.97 -40.08
C VAL A 22 -14.94 -18.88 -40.22
N PRO A 23 -16.25 -19.20 -40.13
CA PRO A 23 -17.32 -18.19 -40.08
C PRO A 23 -17.45 -17.60 -38.68
N ILE A 24 -17.42 -16.27 -38.58
CA ILE A 24 -17.71 -15.51 -37.35
C ILE A 24 -18.75 -14.45 -37.66
N THR A 25 -19.82 -14.38 -36.86
CA THR A 25 -20.87 -13.36 -37.00
C THR A 25 -20.56 -12.17 -36.12
N PHE A 26 -20.65 -10.97 -36.68
CA PHE A 26 -20.35 -9.72 -36.00
C PHE A 26 -21.60 -8.87 -35.84
N TYR A 27 -21.67 -8.21 -34.69
CA TYR A 27 -22.79 -7.41 -34.23
C TYR A 27 -22.24 -6.05 -33.81
N HIS A 28 -22.48 -5.01 -34.63
CA HIS A 28 -21.95 -3.66 -34.39
C HIS A 28 -23.12 -2.68 -34.26
N TYR A 29 -23.18 -1.99 -33.12
CA TYR A 29 -24.09 -0.85 -32.91
C TYR A 29 -23.33 0.36 -32.35
N SER A 30 -23.85 1.56 -32.59
CA SER A 30 -23.21 2.82 -32.16
C SER A 30 -24.22 3.91 -31.77
N THR A 31 -23.75 5.03 -31.23
CA THR A 31 -24.55 6.25 -31.01
C THR A 31 -24.17 7.37 -31.98
N PRO A 32 -25.06 8.34 -32.27
CA PRO A 32 -24.65 9.56 -32.98
C PRO A 32 -23.82 10.47 -32.05
N PRO A 33 -22.89 11.29 -32.59
CA PRO A 33 -22.09 12.23 -31.80
C PRO A 33 -22.96 13.14 -30.92
N SER A 34 -22.81 12.98 -29.60
CA SER A 34 -23.60 13.67 -28.58
C SER A 34 -22.72 14.60 -27.75
N LYS A 35 -23.25 15.72 -27.26
CA LYS A 35 -22.46 16.64 -26.43
C LYS A 35 -22.15 15.96 -25.09
N SER A 36 -20.87 15.93 -24.73
CA SER A 36 -20.37 15.31 -23.49
C SER A 36 -19.65 16.34 -22.60
N SER A 37 -19.20 15.91 -21.43
CA SER A 37 -18.29 16.67 -20.58
C SER A 37 -16.93 16.86 -21.28
N ALA A 38 -16.17 17.88 -20.88
CA ALA A 38 -14.87 18.14 -21.47
C ALA A 38 -13.85 17.08 -21.04
N LEU A 39 -13.08 16.54 -22.00
CA LEU A 39 -12.09 15.49 -21.71
C LEU A 39 -10.97 15.99 -20.78
N PHE A 40 -10.63 17.27 -20.86
CA PHE A 40 -9.67 17.93 -19.97
C PHE A 40 -10.38 19.02 -19.16
N SER A 41 -10.09 19.10 -17.86
CA SER A 41 -10.59 20.17 -17.00
C SER A 41 -10.09 21.53 -17.46
N ALA A 42 -10.95 22.54 -17.45
CA ALA A 42 -10.59 23.90 -17.86
C ALA A 42 -9.57 24.53 -16.90
N PRO A 43 -8.63 25.36 -17.41
CA PRO A 43 -7.74 26.14 -16.57
C PRO A 43 -8.52 27.18 -15.74
N PRO A 44 -7.93 27.71 -14.64
CA PRO A 44 -8.55 28.77 -13.85
C PRO A 44 -8.96 29.95 -14.73
N HIS A 45 -10.20 30.42 -14.57
CA HIS A 45 -10.84 31.48 -15.39
C HIS A 45 -11.02 31.17 -16.90
N GLY A 46 -10.66 29.96 -17.36
CA GLY A 46 -10.92 29.49 -18.73
C GLY A 46 -12.32 28.91 -18.92
N LYS A 47 -12.70 28.64 -20.17
CA LYS A 47 -13.95 27.93 -20.53
C LYS A 47 -13.63 26.50 -20.95
N SER A 48 -14.47 25.55 -20.54
CA SER A 48 -14.30 24.12 -20.89
C SER A 48 -14.47 23.87 -22.40
N GLU A 49 -13.61 23.02 -22.97
CA GLU A 49 -13.63 22.74 -24.41
C GLU A 49 -14.90 21.98 -24.81
N ARG A 50 -15.54 22.41 -25.91
CA ARG A 50 -16.71 21.72 -26.47
C ARG A 50 -16.30 20.33 -26.99
N THR A 51 -16.75 19.31 -26.28
CA THR A 51 -16.42 17.91 -26.55
C THR A 51 -17.68 17.13 -26.94
N TYR A 52 -17.57 16.29 -27.95
CA TYR A 52 -18.62 15.38 -28.40
C TYR A 52 -18.15 13.93 -28.23
N CYS A 53 -19.05 13.05 -27.78
CA CYS A 53 -18.79 11.63 -27.59
C CYS A 53 -19.71 10.79 -28.48
N GLU A 54 -19.11 9.81 -29.16
CA GLU A 54 -19.74 8.73 -29.91
C GLU A 54 -19.33 7.39 -29.28
N SER A 55 -20.26 6.46 -29.11
CA SER A 55 -20.01 5.15 -28.50
C SER A 55 -20.19 4.05 -29.54
N HIS A 56 -19.28 3.08 -29.61
CA HIS A 56 -19.37 1.90 -30.48
C HIS A 56 -19.18 0.63 -29.65
N THR A 57 -20.06 -0.36 -29.83
CA THR A 57 -19.83 -1.72 -29.34
C THR A 57 -19.85 -2.70 -30.49
N LEU A 58 -18.78 -3.51 -30.59
CA LEU A 58 -18.66 -4.64 -31.48
C LEU A 58 -18.65 -5.92 -30.66
N ALA A 59 -19.62 -6.80 -30.90
CA ALA A 59 -19.65 -8.16 -30.38
C ALA A 59 -19.46 -9.17 -31.52
N ALA A 60 -18.92 -10.34 -31.18
CA ALA A 60 -18.72 -11.45 -32.11
C ALA A 60 -19.34 -12.73 -31.55
N SER A 61 -20.08 -13.47 -32.37
CA SER A 61 -20.58 -14.81 -32.09
C SER A 61 -19.99 -15.85 -33.04
N ILE A 62 -20.04 -17.11 -32.62
CA ILE A 62 -19.66 -18.28 -33.40
C ILE A 62 -20.79 -19.29 -33.42
N VAL A 63 -20.78 -20.18 -34.42
CA VAL A 63 -21.57 -21.43 -34.40
C VAL A 63 -20.59 -22.58 -34.15
N PRO A 64 -20.75 -23.38 -33.08
CA PRO A 64 -19.88 -24.54 -32.80
C PRO A 64 -19.92 -25.58 -33.91
N THR A 65 -18.79 -26.24 -34.16
CA THR A 65 -18.66 -27.25 -35.24
C THR A 65 -19.63 -28.42 -35.06
N ASP A 66 -19.93 -28.83 -33.82
CA ASP A 66 -20.91 -29.90 -33.52
C ASP A 66 -22.34 -29.54 -33.96
N ALA A 67 -22.67 -28.24 -34.02
CA ALA A 67 -24.05 -27.78 -34.19
C ALA A 67 -24.58 -28.02 -35.62
N VAL A 68 -23.70 -28.27 -36.59
CA VAL A 68 -24.05 -28.60 -37.99
C VAL A 68 -24.87 -29.89 -38.09
N ALA A 69 -24.80 -30.78 -37.08
CA ALA A 69 -25.61 -32.00 -36.99
C ALA A 69 -26.99 -31.78 -36.31
N SER A 70 -27.32 -30.55 -35.89
CA SER A 70 -28.55 -30.23 -35.15
C SER A 70 -29.43 -29.23 -35.91
N ALA A 71 -30.76 -29.43 -35.88
CA ALA A 71 -31.71 -28.70 -36.72
C ALA A 71 -31.84 -27.19 -36.45
N LEU A 72 -31.18 -26.65 -35.41
CA LEU A 72 -31.11 -25.22 -35.11
C LEU A 72 -29.68 -24.87 -34.65
N PRO A 73 -28.91 -24.06 -35.41
CA PRO A 73 -27.55 -23.68 -35.03
C PRO A 73 -27.56 -22.76 -33.81
N GLN A 74 -26.92 -23.19 -32.72
CA GLN A 74 -26.79 -22.39 -31.49
C GLN A 74 -25.63 -21.39 -31.62
N GLU A 75 -25.95 -20.11 -31.81
CA GLU A 75 -24.96 -19.03 -31.73
C GLU A 75 -24.45 -18.85 -30.29
N LEU A 76 -23.13 -18.61 -30.14
CA LEU A 76 -22.48 -18.29 -28.87
C LEU A 76 -21.66 -17.01 -29.01
N LEU A 77 -21.96 -15.98 -28.22
CA LEU A 77 -21.08 -14.81 -28.08
C LEU A 77 -19.70 -15.24 -27.53
N VAL A 78 -18.62 -14.74 -28.15
CA VAL A 78 -17.21 -15.05 -27.80
C VAL A 78 -16.40 -13.84 -27.38
N LEU A 79 -16.73 -12.65 -27.88
CA LEU A 79 -16.01 -11.40 -27.66
C LEU A 79 -17.00 -10.24 -27.67
N ALA A 80 -16.77 -9.24 -26.81
CA ALA A 80 -17.35 -7.91 -26.96
C ALA A 80 -16.29 -6.85 -26.64
N ILE A 81 -16.29 -5.75 -27.40
CA ILE A 81 -15.43 -4.58 -27.19
C ILE A 81 -16.25 -3.29 -27.34
N GLU A 82 -16.14 -2.43 -26.33
CA GLU A 82 -16.71 -1.07 -26.29
C GLU A 82 -15.60 -0.03 -26.51
N VAL A 83 -15.83 0.89 -27.45
CA VAL A 83 -14.93 1.98 -27.81
C VAL A 83 -15.69 3.30 -27.81
N LEU A 84 -15.18 4.29 -27.08
CA LEU A 84 -15.73 5.64 -27.00
C LEU A 84 -14.84 6.59 -27.81
N ILE A 85 -15.43 7.45 -28.64
CA ILE A 85 -14.73 8.36 -29.52
C ILE A 85 -15.08 9.79 -29.11
N TYR A 86 -14.12 10.43 -28.45
CA TYR A 86 -14.21 11.83 -28.05
C TYR A 86 -13.64 12.71 -29.16
N THR A 87 -14.36 13.76 -29.51
CA THR A 87 -13.97 14.71 -30.56
C THR A 87 -14.08 16.13 -30.06
N THR A 88 -12.99 16.88 -30.24
CA THR A 88 -12.88 18.32 -29.94
C THR A 88 -12.44 19.08 -31.20
N ARG A 89 -12.25 20.41 -31.11
CA ARG A 89 -11.83 21.23 -32.27
C ARG A 89 -10.47 20.78 -32.81
N ASN A 90 -9.57 20.35 -31.92
CA ASN A 90 -8.16 20.08 -32.26
C ASN A 90 -7.72 18.63 -32.05
N LEU A 91 -8.48 17.81 -31.31
CA LEU A 91 -8.11 16.45 -30.94
C LEU A 91 -9.25 15.45 -31.24
N THR A 92 -8.89 14.28 -31.77
CA THR A 92 -9.74 13.08 -31.78
C THR A 92 -9.14 12.05 -30.84
N THR A 93 -9.90 11.55 -29.85
CA THR A 93 -9.45 10.54 -28.89
C THR A 93 -10.32 9.30 -28.96
N ILE A 94 -9.75 8.17 -29.35
CA ILE A 94 -10.39 6.85 -29.35
C ILE A 94 -10.02 6.15 -28.05
N PHE A 95 -10.97 5.98 -27.15
CA PHE A 95 -10.81 5.33 -25.86
C PHE A 95 -11.40 3.92 -25.87
N VAL A 96 -10.59 2.89 -25.62
CA VAL A 96 -11.12 1.54 -25.43
C VAL A 96 -11.61 1.41 -23.98
N SER A 97 -12.94 1.35 -23.81
CA SER A 97 -13.62 1.33 -22.51
C SER A 97 -13.57 -0.06 -21.88
N LYS A 98 -14.13 -1.06 -22.57
CA LYS A 98 -14.31 -2.42 -22.07
C LYS A 98 -13.98 -3.43 -23.17
N ALA A 99 -13.37 -4.54 -22.80
CA ALA A 99 -13.22 -5.70 -23.68
C ALA A 99 -13.28 -6.97 -22.84
N ASP A 100 -14.10 -7.95 -23.23
CA ASP A 100 -14.28 -9.20 -22.50
C ASP A 100 -14.49 -10.37 -23.46
N SER A 101 -14.31 -11.59 -22.97
CA SER A 101 -14.57 -12.82 -23.72
C SER A 101 -15.26 -13.87 -22.85
N THR A 102 -16.05 -14.75 -23.47
CA THR A 102 -16.83 -15.78 -22.75
C THR A 102 -16.09 -17.10 -22.55
N GLY A 103 -14.97 -17.30 -23.25
CA GLY A 103 -14.21 -18.56 -23.28
C GLY A 103 -14.69 -19.60 -24.30
N TYR A 104 -15.83 -19.41 -24.98
CA TYR A 104 -16.36 -20.40 -25.95
C TYR A 104 -15.62 -20.44 -27.30
N ILE A 105 -14.60 -19.62 -27.51
CA ILE A 105 -13.76 -19.67 -28.73
C ILE A 105 -13.05 -21.02 -28.91
N SER A 106 -12.92 -21.82 -27.84
CA SER A 106 -12.39 -23.19 -27.88
C SER A 106 -13.25 -24.18 -28.67
N GLU A 107 -14.56 -23.94 -28.78
CA GLU A 107 -15.52 -24.81 -29.47
C GLU A 107 -15.31 -24.83 -31.00
N LEU A 108 -14.45 -23.96 -31.55
CA LEU A 108 -14.01 -23.97 -32.95
C LEU A 108 -12.90 -24.98 -33.25
N HIS A 109 -12.32 -25.63 -32.24
CA HIS A 109 -11.26 -26.66 -32.38
C HIS A 109 -10.07 -26.28 -33.28
N LEU A 110 -9.69 -25.00 -33.32
CA LEU A 110 -8.64 -24.48 -34.20
C LEU A 110 -7.27 -25.18 -33.97
N PRO A 111 -6.56 -25.58 -35.04
CA PRO A 111 -5.31 -26.32 -34.91
C PRO A 111 -4.20 -25.46 -34.30
N ARG A 112 -3.38 -26.07 -33.41
CA ARG A 112 -2.34 -25.39 -32.62
C ARG A 112 -1.27 -24.65 -33.43
N SER A 113 -1.11 -24.95 -34.72
CA SER A 113 -0.23 -24.22 -35.65
C SER A 113 -0.69 -22.78 -35.92
N GLN A 114 -2.01 -22.51 -35.86
CA GLN A 114 -2.61 -21.18 -36.05
C GLN A 114 -2.48 -20.31 -34.79
N SER A 115 -1.26 -20.20 -34.24
CA SER A 115 -0.93 -19.68 -32.89
C SER A 115 -1.16 -18.16 -32.67
N SER A 116 -1.93 -17.51 -33.52
CA SER A 116 -2.36 -16.11 -33.43
C SER A 116 -3.80 -16.03 -32.93
N SER A 117 -4.01 -15.49 -31.73
CA SER A 117 -5.33 -15.37 -31.09
C SER A 117 -6.33 -14.60 -31.98
N PRO A 118 -7.46 -15.22 -32.41
CA PRO A 118 -8.47 -14.55 -33.24
C PRO A 118 -9.07 -13.31 -32.55
N LEU A 119 -9.28 -13.39 -31.23
CA LEU A 119 -9.76 -12.27 -30.41
C LEU A 119 -8.84 -11.04 -30.54
N LYS A 120 -7.53 -11.26 -30.51
CA LYS A 120 -6.51 -10.22 -30.71
C LYS A 120 -6.59 -9.59 -32.10
N ALA A 121 -6.83 -10.40 -33.13
CA ALA A 121 -6.98 -9.93 -34.51
C ALA A 121 -8.23 -9.07 -34.68
N ILE A 122 -9.37 -9.46 -34.09
CA ILE A 122 -10.61 -8.68 -34.11
C ILE A 122 -10.42 -7.32 -33.45
N CYS A 123 -9.93 -7.29 -32.20
CA CYS A 123 -9.71 -6.02 -31.47
C CYS A 123 -8.72 -5.09 -32.20
N ARG A 124 -7.62 -5.62 -32.75
CA ARG A 124 -6.68 -4.83 -33.57
C ARG A 124 -7.39 -4.21 -34.77
N THR A 125 -8.11 -5.02 -35.53
CA THR A 125 -8.72 -4.62 -36.81
C THR A 125 -9.78 -3.56 -36.58
N PHE A 126 -10.62 -3.72 -35.56
CA PHE A 126 -11.65 -2.76 -35.21
C PHE A 126 -11.07 -1.40 -34.79
N VAL A 127 -10.04 -1.38 -33.93
CA VAL A 127 -9.41 -0.13 -33.47
C VAL A 127 -8.62 0.57 -34.59
N SER A 128 -7.87 -0.18 -35.42
CA SER A 128 -7.18 0.39 -36.60
C SER A 128 -8.18 0.96 -37.61
N TRP A 129 -9.27 0.24 -37.87
CA TRP A 129 -10.34 0.73 -38.76
C TRP A 129 -10.98 2.01 -38.21
N LEU A 130 -11.41 2.06 -36.94
CA LEU A 130 -11.95 3.29 -36.33
C LEU A 130 -10.95 4.46 -36.40
N ALA A 131 -9.66 4.22 -36.15
CA ALA A 131 -8.62 5.23 -36.28
C ALA A 131 -8.53 5.78 -37.73
N SER A 132 -8.58 4.90 -38.74
CA SER A 132 -8.61 5.34 -40.15
C SER A 132 -9.85 6.16 -40.51
N GLN A 133 -11.04 5.80 -40.01
CA GLN A 133 -12.30 6.47 -40.33
C GLN A 133 -12.46 7.82 -39.63
N ARG A 134 -11.87 7.98 -38.42
CA ARG A 134 -11.96 9.19 -37.58
C ARG A 134 -10.75 10.12 -37.70
N GLN A 135 -9.75 9.77 -38.54
CA GLN A 135 -8.62 10.64 -38.83
C GLN A 135 -9.09 11.90 -39.60
N ARG A 136 -8.91 13.06 -38.99
CA ARG A 136 -9.20 14.38 -39.60
C ARG A 136 -7.93 14.99 -40.20
N GLN A 137 -8.07 15.72 -41.30
CA GLN A 137 -6.94 16.43 -41.92
C GLN A 137 -6.37 17.47 -40.95
N GLY A 138 -5.04 17.52 -40.82
CA GLY A 138 -4.35 18.48 -39.95
C GLY A 138 -4.57 18.35 -38.44
N LYS A 139 -5.40 17.41 -37.95
CA LYS A 139 -5.68 17.21 -36.52
C LYS A 139 -5.03 15.95 -35.96
N LYS A 140 -4.67 15.97 -34.67
CA LYS A 140 -4.08 14.83 -33.96
C LYS A 140 -5.13 13.77 -33.64
N LEU A 141 -4.75 12.50 -33.72
CA LEU A 141 -5.56 11.39 -33.23
C LEU A 141 -4.80 10.62 -32.14
N VAL A 142 -5.49 10.27 -31.07
CA VAL A 142 -4.93 9.52 -29.93
C VAL A 142 -5.78 8.29 -29.67
N VAL A 143 -5.21 7.10 -29.75
CA VAL A 143 -5.82 5.89 -29.18
C VAL A 143 -5.35 5.78 -27.73
N SER A 144 -6.27 5.68 -26.77
CA SER A 144 -5.99 5.64 -25.34
C SER A 144 -6.69 4.43 -24.70
N LEU A 145 -6.02 3.72 -23.80
CA LEU A 145 -6.66 2.71 -22.96
C LEU A 145 -5.90 2.51 -21.64
N PHE A 146 -6.55 1.87 -20.67
CA PHE A 146 -5.88 1.33 -19.49
C PHE A 146 -6.07 -0.20 -19.45
N ALA A 147 -5.00 -0.92 -19.13
CA ALA A 147 -4.99 -2.38 -19.03
C ALA A 147 -4.91 -2.81 -17.56
N ARG A 148 -6.00 -3.42 -17.07
CA ARG A 148 -6.17 -3.98 -15.72
C ARG A 148 -6.94 -5.30 -15.84
N ALA A 149 -6.55 -6.34 -15.12
CA ALA A 149 -7.28 -7.60 -15.10
C ALA A 149 -8.49 -7.52 -14.16
N GLN A 150 -9.63 -8.04 -14.62
CA GLN A 150 -10.82 -8.31 -13.83
C GLN A 150 -11.45 -9.61 -14.34
N ASP A 151 -12.20 -10.28 -13.47
CA ASP A 151 -12.83 -11.58 -13.75
C ASP A 151 -13.84 -11.51 -14.91
N GLN A 152 -14.55 -10.39 -15.01
CA GLN A 152 -15.53 -10.07 -16.04
C GLN A 152 -15.71 -8.54 -16.15
N TYR A 153 -16.04 -8.09 -17.36
CA TYR A 153 -16.33 -6.69 -17.71
C TYR A 153 -17.69 -6.55 -18.41
N LEU A 154 -18.03 -7.48 -19.31
CA LEU A 154 -19.23 -7.44 -20.15
C LEU A 154 -20.05 -8.74 -20.08
N PHE A 155 -19.44 -9.86 -19.69
CA PHE A 155 -20.10 -11.17 -19.69
C PHE A 155 -20.21 -11.75 -18.27
N PRO A 156 -21.35 -11.55 -17.57
CA PRO A 156 -21.54 -12.07 -16.21
C PRO A 156 -21.48 -13.60 -16.13
N ALA A 157 -20.91 -14.10 -15.03
CA ALA A 157 -20.66 -15.50 -14.72
C ALA A 157 -19.77 -16.26 -15.75
N SER A 158 -19.21 -15.57 -16.75
CA SER A 158 -18.30 -16.19 -17.74
C SER A 158 -17.00 -16.73 -17.13
N ILE A 159 -16.62 -16.31 -15.91
CA ILE A 159 -15.50 -16.89 -15.16
C ILE A 159 -15.77 -18.33 -14.66
N GLU A 160 -17.03 -18.76 -14.55
CA GLU A 160 -17.36 -20.14 -14.19
C GLU A 160 -17.04 -21.13 -15.33
N ASN A 161 -16.97 -20.62 -16.57
CA ASN A 161 -16.51 -21.39 -17.72
C ASN A 161 -15.00 -21.66 -17.61
N LYS A 162 -14.64 -22.93 -17.38
CA LYS A 162 -13.24 -23.40 -17.29
C LYS A 162 -12.40 -23.12 -18.54
N ASN A 163 -13.04 -22.87 -19.69
CA ASN A 163 -12.36 -22.52 -20.94
C ASN A 163 -12.05 -21.01 -21.04
N LYS A 164 -12.62 -20.15 -20.18
CA LYS A 164 -12.26 -18.72 -20.11
C LYS A 164 -10.90 -18.55 -19.42
N HIS A 165 -9.88 -18.23 -20.20
CA HIS A 165 -8.54 -17.91 -19.69
C HIS A 165 -8.40 -16.41 -19.41
N VAL A 166 -8.63 -16.00 -18.17
CA VAL A 166 -8.37 -14.62 -17.71
C VAL A 166 -6.85 -14.39 -17.62
N LEU A 167 -6.35 -13.32 -18.24
CA LEU A 167 -4.95 -12.90 -18.14
C LEU A 167 -4.70 -12.19 -16.82
N ASP A 168 -3.50 -12.33 -16.25
CA ASP A 168 -3.03 -11.47 -15.17
C ASP A 168 -2.76 -10.05 -15.68
N ASP A 169 -2.67 -9.06 -14.78
CA ASP A 169 -2.41 -7.66 -15.15
C ASP A 169 -1.20 -7.53 -16.10
N ARG A 170 -0.12 -8.28 -15.82
CA ARG A 170 1.12 -8.28 -16.61
C ARG A 170 0.93 -8.87 -18.01
N GLY A 171 0.19 -9.97 -18.11
CA GLY A 171 -0.19 -10.59 -19.37
C GLY A 171 -1.10 -9.68 -20.20
N LEU A 172 -2.05 -8.98 -19.56
CA LEU A 172 -2.99 -8.11 -20.23
C LEU A 172 -2.34 -6.83 -20.78
N VAL A 173 -1.44 -6.19 -20.03
CA VAL A 173 -0.65 -5.04 -20.53
C VAL A 173 0.16 -5.45 -21.78
N LYS A 174 0.83 -6.61 -21.73
CA LYS A 174 1.55 -7.17 -22.89
C LYS A 174 0.63 -7.49 -24.06
N TRP A 175 -0.57 -8.00 -23.78
CA TRP A 175 -1.55 -8.33 -24.80
C TRP A 175 -2.00 -7.07 -25.56
N TRP A 176 -2.38 -6.01 -24.84
CA TRP A 176 -2.77 -4.73 -25.44
C TRP A 176 -1.63 -4.04 -26.19
N CYS A 177 -0.41 -4.02 -25.65
CA CYS A 177 0.74 -3.49 -26.38
C CYS A 177 0.93 -4.23 -27.72
N ARG A 178 0.76 -5.57 -27.74
CA ARG A 178 0.82 -6.38 -28.97
C ARG A 178 -0.39 -6.20 -29.90
N VAL A 179 -1.56 -5.74 -29.41
CA VAL A 179 -2.74 -5.40 -30.23
C VAL A 179 -2.48 -4.09 -30.98
N LEU A 180 -1.97 -3.08 -30.28
CA LEU A 180 -1.78 -1.73 -30.79
C LEU A 180 -0.47 -1.52 -31.56
N ASP A 181 0.60 -2.24 -31.23
CA ASP A 181 1.93 -2.07 -31.86
C ASP A 181 1.88 -2.05 -33.40
N PRO A 182 1.19 -2.98 -34.09
CA PRO A 182 1.14 -2.94 -35.55
C PRO A 182 0.51 -1.67 -36.13
N ILE A 183 -0.41 -1.02 -35.41
CA ILE A 183 -1.02 0.27 -35.83
C ILE A 183 0.05 1.36 -35.88
N ILE A 184 1.07 1.30 -35.01
CA ILE A 184 2.18 2.26 -34.99
C ILE A 184 3.12 2.04 -36.19
N TRP A 185 3.23 0.80 -36.68
CA TRP A 185 4.04 0.45 -37.86
C TRP A 185 3.35 0.76 -39.20
N GLU A 186 2.04 1.04 -39.20
CA GLU A 186 1.30 1.52 -40.37
C GLU A 186 1.67 2.98 -40.76
N TYR A 187 2.30 3.75 -39.86
CA TYR A 187 2.71 5.15 -40.06
C TYR A 187 4.24 5.33 -40.08
N LYS A 188 4.75 6.53 -40.42
CA LYS A 188 6.19 6.84 -40.31
C LYS A 188 6.64 7.04 -38.85
N ALA A 189 7.93 6.84 -38.60
CA ALA A 189 8.51 7.07 -37.28
C ALA A 189 8.62 8.58 -37.00
N GLU A 190 8.32 9.00 -35.77
CA GLU A 190 8.57 10.36 -35.30
C GLU A 190 10.07 10.57 -35.05
N GLY A 191 10.66 11.62 -35.62
CA GLY A 191 12.06 11.98 -35.37
C GLY A 191 12.31 12.42 -33.92
N GLU A 192 13.53 12.20 -33.41
CA GLU A 192 13.88 12.60 -32.05
C GLU A 192 13.84 14.13 -31.88
N ARG A 193 13.15 14.60 -30.83
CA ARG A 193 13.15 16.02 -30.46
C ARG A 193 14.51 16.39 -29.86
N LYS A 194 15.34 17.09 -30.63
CA LYS A 194 16.57 17.74 -30.13
C LYS A 194 16.31 18.53 -28.84
N PRO A 195 17.23 18.50 -27.85
CA PRO A 195 17.15 19.30 -26.63
C PRO A 195 16.89 20.79 -26.87
N PHE A 196 16.32 21.47 -25.87
CA PHE A 196 16.00 22.90 -25.95
C PHE A 196 17.20 23.81 -26.31
N PRO A 197 18.45 23.56 -25.83
CA PRO A 197 19.61 24.37 -26.20
C PRO A 197 19.97 24.31 -27.70
N GLU A 198 20.01 23.11 -28.31
CA GLU A 198 20.29 22.97 -29.75
C GLU A 198 19.23 23.68 -30.61
N ARG A 199 17.99 23.74 -30.11
CA ARG A 199 16.87 24.38 -30.78
C ARG A 199 16.95 25.92 -30.81
N LEU A 200 17.84 26.52 -30.02
CA LEU A 200 18.20 27.94 -30.11
C LEU A 200 19.35 28.18 -31.10
N VAL A 201 20.28 27.22 -31.22
CA VAL A 201 21.46 27.33 -32.11
C VAL A 201 21.08 27.14 -33.59
N GLU A 202 20.11 26.28 -33.89
CA GLU A 202 19.62 26.09 -35.28
C GLU A 202 18.66 27.20 -35.75
N GLY A 203 18.43 28.25 -34.95
CA GLY A 203 17.51 29.35 -35.27
C GLY A 203 17.99 30.32 -36.35
N GLU A 204 19.29 30.40 -36.62
CA GLU A 204 19.89 31.45 -37.48
C GLU A 204 20.76 30.93 -38.64
N ALA A 205 20.93 29.61 -38.80
CA ALA A 205 21.88 29.05 -39.77
C ALA A 205 21.36 27.83 -40.56
N SER A 206 20.60 28.05 -41.65
CA SER A 206 20.59 27.18 -42.85
C SER A 206 19.63 27.66 -43.97
N THR A 207 19.90 28.82 -44.57
CA THR A 207 19.30 29.22 -45.87
C THR A 207 20.05 28.58 -47.04
N THR A 208 19.92 27.26 -47.23
CA THR A 208 20.42 26.57 -48.44
C THR A 208 19.44 25.52 -48.95
N ASN A 209 19.21 25.55 -50.27
CA ASN A 209 18.20 24.76 -50.97
C ASN A 209 18.32 23.24 -50.77
N GLY A 210 17.24 22.61 -50.30
CA GLY A 210 17.08 21.16 -50.27
C GLY A 210 15.60 20.78 -50.19
N VAL A 211 15.07 20.17 -51.25
CA VAL A 211 13.67 19.72 -51.32
C VAL A 211 13.42 18.66 -50.23
N SER A 212 12.63 18.99 -49.21
CA SER A 212 12.38 18.09 -48.07
C SER A 212 11.01 17.38 -48.15
N PRO A 213 10.93 16.06 -47.95
CA PRO A 213 9.69 15.29 -48.13
C PRO A 213 8.82 15.26 -46.86
N GLN A 214 8.07 16.35 -46.58
CA GLN A 214 7.22 16.49 -45.39
C GLN A 214 5.73 16.17 -45.62
N SER A 215 5.40 15.07 -46.32
CA SER A 215 4.02 14.77 -46.77
C SER A 215 3.31 13.61 -46.04
N GLU A 216 3.84 13.07 -44.95
CA GLU A 216 3.30 11.85 -44.31
C GLU A 216 3.16 11.95 -42.78
N SER A 217 2.08 11.37 -42.25
CA SER A 217 1.78 11.31 -40.82
C SER A 217 2.70 10.35 -40.05
N THR A 218 3.03 10.71 -38.81
CA THR A 218 3.88 9.91 -37.91
C THR A 218 3.07 9.32 -36.76
N ALA A 219 3.50 8.18 -36.21
CA ALA A 219 2.89 7.59 -35.02
C ALA A 219 3.91 7.13 -33.98
N LYS A 220 3.53 7.24 -32.70
CA LYS A 220 4.35 6.83 -31.56
C LYS A 220 3.51 6.25 -30.43
N GLY A 221 3.97 5.14 -29.89
CA GLY A 221 3.38 4.48 -28.72
C GLY A 221 3.98 5.02 -27.42
N TYR A 222 3.17 5.05 -26.38
CA TYR A 222 3.52 5.49 -25.03
C TYR A 222 2.90 4.51 -24.03
N LEU A 223 3.70 4.02 -23.08
CA LEU A 223 3.26 3.14 -22.00
C LEU A 223 3.77 3.68 -20.66
N VAL A 224 2.86 3.86 -19.70
CA VAL A 224 3.21 4.13 -18.30
C VAL A 224 2.57 3.07 -17.41
N ILE A 225 3.37 2.45 -16.55
CA ILE A 225 2.92 1.57 -15.47
C ILE A 225 3.32 2.27 -14.16
N PRO A 226 2.39 2.83 -13.37
CA PRO A 226 2.74 3.54 -12.14
C PRO A 226 3.54 2.65 -11.18
N GLY A 227 4.62 3.20 -10.62
CA GLY A 227 5.52 2.48 -9.72
C GLY A 227 6.55 1.57 -10.40
N PHE A 228 6.62 1.54 -11.73
CA PHE A 228 7.67 0.85 -12.48
C PHE A 228 8.67 1.86 -13.06
N GLU A 229 9.96 1.56 -12.95
CA GLU A 229 10.99 2.31 -13.67
C GLU A 229 10.82 2.15 -15.20
N PRO A 230 11.27 3.13 -16.00
CA PRO A 230 11.30 3.05 -17.47
C PRO A 230 11.85 1.73 -18.00
N TYR A 231 12.97 1.24 -17.45
CA TYR A 231 13.62 0.00 -17.89
C TYR A 231 12.77 -1.26 -17.66
N ASP A 232 11.96 -1.29 -16.60
CA ASP A 232 11.06 -2.41 -16.33
C ASP A 232 9.80 -2.34 -17.17
N THR A 233 9.32 -1.13 -17.46
CA THR A 233 8.22 -0.88 -18.40
C THR A 233 8.57 -1.36 -19.82
N LEU A 234 9.84 -1.24 -20.26
CA LEU A 234 10.31 -1.79 -21.54
C LEU A 234 10.11 -3.31 -21.68
N ARG A 235 9.97 -4.07 -20.58
CA ARG A 235 9.75 -5.53 -20.62
C ARG A 235 8.32 -5.91 -21.03
N TYR A 236 7.41 -4.93 -21.14
CA TYR A 236 6.01 -5.10 -21.53
C TYR A 236 5.73 -4.71 -22.99
N ILE A 237 6.60 -3.88 -23.56
CA ILE A 237 6.59 -3.46 -24.96
C ILE A 237 7.10 -4.61 -25.85
N PRO A 238 6.47 -4.88 -27.02
CA PRO A 238 6.98 -5.85 -27.97
C PRO A 238 8.32 -5.39 -28.58
N PRO A 239 9.26 -6.32 -28.88
CA PRO A 239 10.48 -5.98 -29.60
C PRO A 239 10.13 -5.50 -31.02
N ALA A 240 10.98 -4.64 -31.59
CA ALA A 240 10.83 -4.22 -32.97
C ALA A 240 10.88 -5.42 -33.93
N PRO A 241 10.07 -5.44 -35.01
CA PRO A 241 10.02 -6.57 -35.95
C PRO A 241 11.29 -6.72 -36.79
N ILE A 242 12.14 -5.69 -36.85
CA ILE A 242 13.41 -5.69 -37.57
C ILE A 242 14.53 -5.28 -36.59
N PRO A 243 15.61 -6.08 -36.43
CA PRO A 243 16.79 -5.66 -35.68
C PRO A 243 17.34 -4.31 -36.15
N ASN A 244 17.99 -3.54 -35.25
CA ASN A 244 18.51 -2.19 -35.52
C ASN A 244 17.50 -1.09 -35.90
N THR A 245 16.19 -1.32 -35.90
CA THR A 245 15.22 -0.20 -36.05
C THR A 245 15.00 0.56 -34.73
N PRO A 246 14.83 1.90 -34.76
CA PRO A 246 14.58 2.70 -33.56
C PRO A 246 13.24 2.34 -32.90
N ARG A 247 13.21 2.35 -31.57
CA ARG A 247 12.01 1.97 -30.80
C ARG A 247 10.89 2.99 -30.98
N ARG A 248 9.75 2.53 -31.50
CA ARG A 248 8.53 3.35 -31.67
C ARG A 248 7.68 3.51 -30.40
N TRP A 249 8.10 2.90 -29.30
CA TRP A 249 7.45 2.97 -28.00
C TRP A 249 8.32 3.73 -27.00
N ALA A 250 7.74 4.72 -26.33
CA ALA A 250 8.32 5.42 -25.19
C ALA A 250 7.69 4.95 -23.87
N THR A 251 8.45 5.00 -22.79
CA THR A 251 8.02 4.63 -21.42
C THR A 251 7.64 5.85 -20.58
N THR A 252 7.08 6.85 -21.24
CA THR A 252 6.65 8.13 -20.67
C THR A 252 5.24 8.43 -21.15
N HIS A 253 4.62 9.50 -20.66
CA HIS A 253 3.27 9.89 -21.08
C HIS A 253 3.27 11.04 -22.12
N PRO A 254 2.31 11.06 -23.07
CA PRO A 254 2.21 12.14 -24.06
C PRO A 254 1.36 13.32 -23.58
N LEU A 255 0.96 13.39 -22.30
CA LEU A 255 -0.02 14.35 -21.77
C LEU A 255 0.23 15.81 -22.17
N LEU A 256 1.47 16.31 -22.05
CA LEU A 256 1.86 17.67 -22.47
C LEU A 256 1.76 17.93 -23.99
N GLN A 257 1.62 16.89 -24.81
CA GLN A 257 1.45 16.99 -26.26
C GLN A 257 -0.02 16.94 -26.71
N ILE A 258 -0.90 16.40 -25.85
CA ILE A 258 -2.33 16.20 -26.13
C ILE A 258 -3.22 17.20 -25.39
N ALA A 259 -2.77 17.73 -24.25
CA ALA A 259 -3.50 18.74 -23.49
C ALA A 259 -3.60 20.07 -24.27
N PRO A 260 -4.76 20.75 -24.27
CA PRO A 260 -4.94 22.03 -24.98
C PRO A 260 -4.00 23.14 -24.48
N HIS A 261 -3.71 23.16 -23.18
CA HIS A 261 -2.87 24.18 -22.54
C HIS A 261 -1.74 23.52 -21.73
N PRO A 262 -0.56 23.28 -22.32
CA PRO A 262 0.55 22.57 -21.65
C PRO A 262 1.13 23.27 -20.42
N ALA A 263 0.88 24.58 -20.25
CA ALA A 263 1.31 25.38 -19.10
C ALA A 263 0.25 25.45 -17.97
N ALA A 264 -0.90 24.78 -18.12
CA ALA A 264 -1.96 24.77 -17.11
C ALA A 264 -1.63 23.83 -15.92
N PRO A 265 -2.31 23.99 -14.76
CA PRO A 265 -2.12 23.09 -13.61
C PRO A 265 -2.37 21.61 -13.95
N PRO A 266 -1.76 20.64 -13.23
CA PRO A 266 -1.83 19.22 -13.57
C PRO A 266 -3.23 18.64 -13.81
N ARG A 267 -4.27 19.13 -13.11
CA ARG A 267 -5.68 18.76 -13.33
C ARG A 267 -6.20 19.00 -14.74
N CYS A 268 -5.59 19.93 -15.48
CA CYS A 268 -5.96 20.28 -16.85
C CYS A 268 -5.18 19.45 -17.90
N LEU A 269 -4.19 18.66 -17.47
CA LEU A 269 -3.28 17.91 -18.35
C LEU A 269 -3.64 16.43 -18.48
N VAL A 270 -4.42 15.89 -17.54
CA VAL A 270 -4.83 14.48 -17.51
C VAL A 270 -6.26 14.35 -18.05
N PRO A 271 -6.52 13.45 -19.02
CA PRO A 271 -7.87 13.25 -19.56
C PRO A 271 -8.75 12.41 -18.62
N HIS A 272 -10.01 12.85 -18.44
CA HIS A 272 -11.03 12.18 -17.65
C HIS A 272 -11.83 11.19 -18.52
N PHE A 273 -11.79 9.91 -18.19
CA PHE A 273 -12.50 8.84 -18.91
C PHE A 273 -13.38 8.03 -17.95
N PRO A 274 -14.51 7.47 -18.42
CA PRO A 274 -15.38 6.64 -17.58
C PRO A 274 -14.66 5.37 -17.09
N ASP A 275 -15.01 4.95 -15.88
CA ASP A 275 -14.48 3.77 -15.17
C ASP A 275 -12.94 3.71 -14.98
N ASP A 276 -12.21 4.77 -15.32
CA ASP A 276 -10.74 4.80 -15.36
C ASP A 276 -10.12 5.09 -13.97
N PRO A 277 -9.12 4.30 -13.52
CA PRO A 277 -8.41 4.56 -12.26
C PRO A 277 -7.76 5.94 -12.17
N LYS A 278 -7.30 6.55 -13.29
CA LYS A 278 -6.71 7.89 -13.26
C LYS A 278 -7.78 8.98 -13.10
N ALA A 279 -8.96 8.80 -13.70
CA ALA A 279 -10.08 9.72 -13.54
C ALA A 279 -10.59 9.71 -12.09
N ARG A 280 -10.73 8.52 -11.49
CA ARG A 280 -11.06 8.38 -10.05
C ARG A 280 -10.06 9.09 -9.14
N PHE A 281 -8.76 9.06 -9.48
CA PHE A 281 -7.77 9.80 -8.69
C PHE A 281 -7.82 11.32 -8.92
N LEU A 282 -8.13 11.78 -10.15
CA LEU A 282 -8.41 13.21 -10.40
C LEU A 282 -9.60 13.70 -9.57
N ASP A 283 -10.68 12.93 -9.52
CA ASP A 283 -11.89 13.27 -8.74
C ASP A 283 -11.57 13.42 -7.25
N GLU A 284 -10.73 12.53 -6.70
CA GLU A 284 -10.26 12.59 -5.31
C GLU A 284 -9.32 13.78 -5.04
N LEU A 285 -8.43 14.13 -5.97
CA LEU A 285 -7.55 15.30 -5.82
C LEU A 285 -8.32 16.62 -5.95
N ASP A 286 -9.34 16.68 -6.80
CA ASP A 286 -10.24 17.83 -6.89
C ASP A 286 -11.10 18.01 -5.61
N GLU A 287 -11.23 17.01 -4.72
CA GLU A 287 -11.81 17.19 -3.38
C GLU A 287 -10.92 18.01 -2.43
N GLU A 288 -9.62 18.12 -2.71
CA GLU A 288 -8.71 18.96 -1.91
C GLU A 288 -8.92 20.46 -2.16
N LEU A 289 -9.57 20.83 -3.27
CA LEU A 289 -9.78 22.21 -3.68
C LEU A 289 -10.78 22.93 -2.74
N PRO A 290 -10.55 24.20 -2.36
CA PRO A 290 -11.33 24.89 -1.36
C PRO A 290 -12.78 25.24 -1.78
N ASP A 291 -13.12 25.09 -3.06
CA ASP A 291 -14.35 25.62 -3.68
C ASP A 291 -15.50 24.60 -3.80
N ARG A 292 -15.31 23.33 -3.36
CA ARG A 292 -16.30 22.25 -3.51
C ARG A 292 -17.47 22.37 -2.52
N GLY A 293 -18.38 23.28 -2.85
CA GLY A 293 -19.63 23.56 -2.12
C GLY A 293 -20.52 24.61 -2.79
N THR A 294 -20.09 25.18 -3.92
CA THR A 294 -20.92 26.03 -4.77
C THR A 294 -21.44 25.24 -5.98
N ASP A 295 -22.68 25.48 -6.41
CA ASP A 295 -23.33 24.78 -7.54
C ASP A 295 -22.48 24.80 -8.83
N ALA A 296 -21.63 25.82 -8.99
CA ALA A 296 -20.70 25.98 -10.11
C ALA A 296 -19.65 24.86 -10.25
N MET A 297 -19.36 24.08 -9.20
CA MET A 297 -18.48 22.90 -9.27
C MET A 297 -19.24 21.57 -9.38
N VAL A 298 -20.56 21.57 -9.19
CA VAL A 298 -21.39 20.35 -9.28
C VAL A 298 -21.83 20.10 -10.74
N ALA A 299 -21.79 21.13 -11.59
CA ALA A 299 -21.96 21.00 -13.03
C ALA A 299 -20.64 20.59 -13.72
N ASP A 300 -20.74 19.69 -14.71
CA ASP A 300 -19.63 19.06 -15.45
C ASP A 300 -18.44 20.00 -15.76
N GLY A 301 -17.29 19.73 -15.12
CA GLY A 301 -16.02 20.39 -15.43
C GLY A 301 -15.92 21.86 -14.97
N GLY A 302 -16.66 22.26 -13.94
CA GLY A 302 -16.59 23.60 -13.36
C GLY A 302 -15.19 24.05 -12.94
N THR A 303 -14.83 25.30 -13.26
CA THR A 303 -13.57 25.92 -12.83
C THR A 303 -13.66 26.42 -11.38
N PRO A 304 -12.65 26.19 -10.53
CA PRO A 304 -12.51 26.95 -9.29
C PRO A 304 -12.42 28.45 -9.61
N SER A 305 -13.30 29.24 -9.01
CA SER A 305 -13.34 30.69 -9.21
C SER A 305 -12.49 31.47 -8.20
N ARG A 306 -12.03 30.81 -7.12
CA ARG A 306 -11.30 31.46 -6.01
C ARG A 306 -9.94 30.81 -5.72
N SER A 307 -9.52 29.81 -6.50
CA SER A 307 -8.26 29.10 -6.29
C SER A 307 -7.53 28.83 -7.60
N ASN A 308 -6.19 28.78 -7.55
CA ASN A 308 -5.30 28.68 -8.71
C ASN A 308 -5.34 27.31 -9.45
N GLY A 309 -6.35 26.47 -9.19
CA GLY A 309 -6.51 25.15 -9.80
C GLY A 309 -5.39 24.14 -9.50
N GLN A 310 -4.58 24.39 -8.47
CA GLN A 310 -3.54 23.47 -8.00
C GLN A 310 -4.04 22.67 -6.79
N TRP A 311 -3.76 21.37 -6.78
CA TRP A 311 -4.02 20.50 -5.64
C TRP A 311 -3.03 20.76 -4.49
N LYS A 312 -3.34 20.31 -3.27
CA LYS A 312 -2.49 20.53 -2.10
C LYS A 312 -1.40 19.47 -1.99
N SER A 313 -1.73 18.21 -2.28
CA SER A 313 -0.80 17.08 -2.28
C SER A 313 0.04 16.99 -3.55
N VAL A 314 -0.54 17.29 -4.72
CA VAL A 314 0.08 17.07 -6.03
C VAL A 314 0.28 18.39 -6.80
N LYS A 315 1.56 18.74 -7.06
CA LYS A 315 1.96 19.99 -7.73
C LYS A 315 2.47 19.79 -9.16
N THR A 316 3.02 18.61 -9.48
CA THR A 316 3.55 18.30 -10.82
C THR A 316 2.90 17.05 -11.40
N LEU A 317 3.04 16.87 -12.71
CA LEU A 317 2.51 15.73 -13.42
C LEU A 317 3.29 14.43 -13.13
N ASP A 318 4.59 14.52 -12.88
CA ASP A 318 5.39 13.38 -12.44
C ASP A 318 4.94 12.90 -11.05
N GLN A 319 4.72 13.84 -10.12
CA GLN A 319 4.20 13.56 -8.78
C GLN A 319 2.78 12.93 -8.82
N PHE A 320 1.94 13.31 -9.81
CA PHE A 320 0.66 12.63 -10.05
C PHE A 320 0.86 11.14 -10.38
N TRP A 321 1.84 10.81 -11.24
CA TRP A 321 2.14 9.42 -11.60
C TRP A 321 2.83 8.62 -10.49
N GLU A 322 3.63 9.28 -9.64
CA GLU A 322 4.16 8.70 -8.40
C GLU A 322 3.03 8.34 -7.43
N PHE A 323 2.10 9.27 -7.14
CA PHE A 323 0.97 8.97 -6.26
C PHE A 323 -0.01 7.95 -6.86
N MET A 324 -0.15 7.90 -8.19
CA MET A 324 -0.90 6.83 -8.87
C MET A 324 -0.36 5.42 -8.55
N ALA A 325 0.93 5.27 -8.22
CA ALA A 325 1.50 3.97 -7.84
C ALA A 325 0.98 3.44 -6.49
N PHE A 326 0.67 4.33 -5.55
CA PHE A 326 0.19 3.96 -4.21
C PHE A 326 -1.33 3.68 -4.15
N ARG A 327 -2.04 3.86 -5.26
CA ARG A 327 -3.49 3.61 -5.38
C ARG A 327 -3.81 2.13 -5.24
N GLN A 328 -5.03 1.80 -4.82
CA GLN A 328 -5.46 0.40 -4.63
C GLN A 328 -5.36 -0.43 -5.92
N GLU A 329 -5.54 0.21 -7.07
CA GLU A 329 -5.47 -0.39 -8.39
C GLU A 329 -4.04 -0.72 -8.84
N CYS A 330 -3.03 0.01 -8.35
CA CYS A 330 -1.62 -0.10 -8.77
C CYS A 330 -0.68 -0.66 -7.68
N SER A 331 -1.21 -0.99 -6.50
CA SER A 331 -0.46 -1.46 -5.33
C SER A 331 -0.83 -2.90 -4.94
N SER A 332 -0.22 -3.41 -3.87
CA SER A 332 -0.48 -4.77 -3.34
C SER A 332 -0.31 -5.90 -4.38
N GLY A 333 0.58 -5.71 -5.35
CA GLY A 333 0.90 -6.69 -6.40
C GLY A 333 0.04 -6.61 -7.66
N ARG A 334 -0.98 -5.75 -7.69
CA ARG A 334 -1.72 -5.39 -8.91
C ARG A 334 -0.93 -4.36 -9.72
N ILE A 335 -1.12 -4.32 -11.04
CA ILE A 335 -0.57 -3.24 -11.89
C ILE A 335 -1.62 -2.75 -12.89
N VAL A 336 -1.54 -1.48 -13.29
CA VAL A 336 -2.33 -0.92 -14.40
C VAL A 336 -1.37 -0.31 -15.42
N GLY A 337 -1.49 -0.71 -16.68
CA GLY A 337 -0.74 -0.09 -17.78
C GLY A 337 -1.60 0.93 -18.52
N PHE A 338 -1.21 2.20 -18.48
CA PHE A 338 -1.82 3.26 -19.28
C PHE A 338 -1.10 3.35 -20.61
N ILE A 339 -1.85 3.19 -21.71
CA ILE A 339 -1.31 3.11 -23.06
C ILE A 339 -1.92 4.21 -23.92
N TRP A 340 -1.07 4.92 -24.65
CA TRP A 340 -1.46 5.87 -25.68
C TRP A 340 -0.73 5.58 -26.98
N VAL A 341 -1.42 5.66 -28.12
CA VAL A 341 -0.81 5.76 -29.44
C VAL A 341 -1.19 7.11 -30.01
N VAL A 342 -0.21 7.97 -30.22
CA VAL A 342 -0.39 9.33 -30.76
C VAL A 342 -0.04 9.29 -32.24
N ILE A 343 -0.99 9.69 -33.09
CA ILE A 343 -0.83 9.86 -34.52
C ILE A 343 -0.82 11.37 -34.80
N THR A 344 0.33 11.87 -35.26
CA THR A 344 0.59 13.28 -35.53
C THR A 344 0.57 13.51 -37.04
N PRO A 345 -0.29 14.40 -37.55
CA PRO A 345 -0.30 14.76 -38.97
C PRO A 345 0.95 15.60 -39.34
N PRO A 346 1.33 15.67 -40.62
CA PRO A 346 2.36 16.60 -41.08
C PRO A 346 1.95 18.05 -40.76
N LYS A 347 2.93 18.87 -40.35
CA LYS A 347 2.68 20.30 -40.07
C LYS A 347 2.43 21.05 -41.38
N PRO A 348 1.41 21.92 -41.48
CA PRO A 348 1.38 22.93 -42.54
C PRO A 348 2.56 23.90 -42.37
N SER A 349 3.09 24.40 -43.49
CA SER A 349 4.27 25.29 -43.54
C SER A 349 4.01 26.74 -43.14
N ILE A 350 2.80 27.05 -42.67
CA ILE A 350 2.36 28.38 -42.24
C ILE A 350 1.86 28.25 -40.79
N PRO A 351 2.35 29.05 -39.83
CA PRO A 351 1.71 29.17 -38.54
C PRO A 351 0.33 29.83 -38.72
N GLU A 352 -0.76 29.13 -38.37
CA GLU A 352 -2.00 29.84 -38.06
C GLU A 352 -1.72 30.67 -36.81
N GLU A 353 -1.88 31.99 -36.91
CA GLU A 353 -1.77 32.89 -35.76
C GLU A 353 -2.92 32.58 -34.77
N ASP A 354 -2.60 32.38 -33.49
CA ASP A 354 -3.58 32.11 -32.45
C ASP A 354 -4.47 33.35 -32.21
N GLU A 355 -5.60 33.41 -32.91
CA GLU A 355 -6.74 34.29 -32.66
C GLU A 355 -7.39 33.96 -31.28
N ASP A 356 -6.74 34.40 -30.21
CA ASP A 356 -7.29 34.50 -28.85
C ASP A 356 -6.88 35.85 -28.22
N GLN A 357 -7.32 36.97 -28.85
CA GLN A 357 -7.30 38.29 -28.21
C GLN A 357 -8.43 38.41 -27.17
N LEU A 358 -8.10 38.38 -25.88
CA LEU A 358 -8.76 39.04 -24.72
C LEU A 358 -8.26 38.37 -23.42
N SER A 359 -7.62 39.03 -22.44
CA SER A 359 -7.24 40.43 -22.30
C SER A 359 -6.03 40.56 -21.35
N ARG A 360 -4.90 41.10 -21.82
CA ARG A 360 -3.73 41.42 -20.98
C ARG A 360 -3.84 42.83 -20.39
N GLN A 361 -4.47 42.97 -19.22
CA GLN A 361 -4.33 44.17 -18.37
C GLN A 361 -4.34 43.82 -16.87
N SER A 362 -3.19 43.37 -16.35
CA SER A 362 -2.67 43.73 -15.02
C SER A 362 -1.37 42.96 -14.75
N LEU A 363 -0.23 43.65 -14.90
CA LEU A 363 1.04 43.47 -14.16
C LEU A 363 2.21 44.20 -14.87
N SER A 364 2.22 45.52 -14.79
CA SER A 364 3.45 46.34 -14.70
C SER A 364 3.05 47.80 -14.44
N GLN A 365 3.87 48.48 -13.62
CA GLN A 365 3.70 49.86 -13.15
C GLN A 365 2.52 50.06 -12.15
N SER A 366 2.70 50.76 -11.02
CA SER A 366 3.89 51.47 -10.52
C SER A 366 3.97 51.52 -8.99
N CYS A 367 5.18 51.80 -8.49
CA CYS A 367 5.38 52.47 -7.22
C CYS A 367 5.25 54.00 -7.42
N SER A 368 5.20 54.78 -6.34
CA SER A 368 5.31 56.26 -6.28
C SER A 368 4.01 57.11 -6.47
N GLN A 369 3.51 57.58 -5.33
CA GLN A 369 3.22 58.98 -4.93
C GLN A 369 2.26 59.92 -5.71
N ASN A 370 1.33 60.50 -4.93
CA ASN A 370 0.74 61.86 -4.89
C ASN A 370 0.71 62.75 -6.16
N GLU A 371 -0.47 63.31 -6.50
CA GLU A 371 -0.95 64.67 -6.14
C GLU A 371 -2.36 65.02 -6.72
N SER A 372 -3.10 65.88 -5.99
CA SER A 372 -4.18 66.86 -6.38
C SER A 372 -5.25 66.54 -7.46
N GLN A 373 -6.57 66.55 -7.15
CA GLN A 373 -7.54 67.70 -7.21
C GLN A 373 -7.87 68.22 -8.64
N GLU A 374 -9.11 68.56 -9.07
CA GLU A 374 -10.48 68.56 -8.48
C GLU A 374 -11.56 68.83 -9.58
N SER A 375 -12.80 68.28 -9.52
CA SER A 375 -14.09 68.87 -10.06
C SER A 375 -15.29 67.88 -10.27
N VAL A 376 -15.94 67.45 -9.18
CA VAL A 376 -17.36 67.71 -8.78
C VAL A 376 -18.37 68.22 -9.87
N PRO A 377 -19.72 67.92 -9.85
CA PRO A 377 -20.54 66.77 -9.39
C PRO A 377 -21.62 66.29 -10.45
N SER A 378 -22.41 65.20 -10.38
CA SER A 378 -23.55 64.82 -9.49
C SER A 378 -24.56 63.96 -10.34
N PRO A 379 -25.60 63.27 -9.80
CA PRO A 379 -25.91 62.94 -8.41
C PRO A 379 -26.17 61.42 -8.15
N ARG A 380 -26.40 61.09 -6.86
CA ARG A 380 -26.45 59.74 -6.26
C ARG A 380 -27.76 58.94 -6.51
N ARG A 381 -27.68 57.61 -6.32
CA ARG A 381 -28.55 56.94 -5.34
C ARG A 381 -27.85 55.79 -4.59
N GLN A 382 -28.05 55.72 -3.28
CA GLN A 382 -27.32 54.82 -2.36
C GLN A 382 -28.09 53.54 -1.98
N LYS A 383 -27.32 52.57 -1.46
CA LYS A 383 -27.72 51.30 -0.85
C LYS A 383 -28.74 51.46 0.29
N THR A 384 -29.50 50.39 0.58
CA THR A 384 -29.51 49.79 1.94
C THR A 384 -30.16 48.40 2.01
N SER A 385 -29.51 47.49 2.75
CA SER A 385 -30.10 46.44 3.63
C SER A 385 -31.20 45.49 3.12
N ARG A 386 -30.97 44.18 3.30
CA ARG A 386 -31.97 43.34 3.99
C ARG A 386 -31.37 42.22 4.84
N ARG A 387 -31.89 42.12 6.07
CA ARG A 387 -31.51 41.17 7.14
C ARG A 387 -32.04 39.75 6.87
N LYS A 388 -31.45 38.79 7.59
CA LYS A 388 -32.03 37.47 7.93
C LYS A 388 -33.52 37.57 8.30
N LYS A 389 -34.29 36.52 7.98
CA LYS A 389 -35.53 36.16 8.69
C LYS A 389 -35.49 34.69 9.09
N GLU A 390 -35.96 34.44 10.31
CA GLU A 390 -36.05 33.11 10.93
C GLU A 390 -37.34 32.38 10.51
N ALA A 391 -37.37 31.07 10.78
CA ALA A 391 -38.54 30.23 10.52
C ALA A 391 -39.65 30.41 11.56
N LYS A 392 -40.91 30.32 11.12
CA LYS A 392 -42.06 29.98 11.97
C LYS A 392 -42.97 29.01 11.22
N LEU A 393 -43.34 27.91 11.89
CA LEU A 393 -44.36 26.96 11.47
C LEU A 393 -45.76 27.47 11.81
N LYS A 394 -46.76 27.25 10.94
CA LYS A 394 -48.02 26.55 11.24
C LYS A 394 -48.99 26.51 10.04
N TYR A 395 -49.39 25.27 9.70
CA TYR A 395 -50.59 24.75 8.99
C TYR A 395 -51.50 25.65 8.12
N GLY A 396 -51.77 25.13 6.91
CA GLY A 396 -52.91 25.42 6.04
C GLY A 396 -53.04 24.32 4.96
N PRO A 397 -54.24 23.98 4.44
CA PRO A 397 -54.44 22.83 3.54
C PRO A 397 -53.88 23.08 2.12
N ILE A 398 -53.42 22.00 1.48
CA ILE A 398 -52.79 22.01 0.15
C ILE A 398 -53.87 21.96 -0.95
N PRO A 399 -53.98 22.97 -1.84
CA PRO A 399 -54.75 22.83 -3.08
C PRO A 399 -53.88 22.23 -4.19
N LEU A 400 -54.36 21.17 -4.83
CA LEU A 400 -53.74 20.56 -6.01
C LEU A 400 -53.90 21.48 -7.23
N VAL A 401 -52.81 21.71 -7.97
CA VAL A 401 -52.84 22.43 -9.25
C VAL A 401 -52.25 21.55 -10.36
N LEU A 402 -53.09 21.18 -11.32
CA LEU A 402 -52.75 20.33 -12.46
C LEU A 402 -51.90 21.10 -13.51
N PRO A 403 -50.94 20.44 -14.20
CA PRO A 403 -50.14 21.07 -15.24
C PRO A 403 -50.97 21.33 -16.51
N LYS A 404 -50.92 22.57 -17.02
CA LYS A 404 -51.60 22.96 -18.28
C LYS A 404 -50.84 22.45 -19.50
N ILE A 405 -51.52 21.61 -20.29
CA ILE A 405 -51.12 21.23 -21.65
C ILE A 405 -51.27 22.45 -22.57
N LYS A 406 -50.29 22.70 -23.46
CA LYS A 406 -50.45 23.64 -24.58
C LYS A 406 -50.79 22.86 -25.84
N SER A 407 -51.93 23.19 -26.44
CA SER A 407 -52.45 22.59 -27.68
C SER A 407 -51.72 23.12 -28.92
N SER A 408 -51.72 22.29 -29.96
CA SER A 408 -51.32 22.63 -31.32
C SER A 408 -52.47 23.28 -32.10
N SER A 409 -52.11 24.09 -33.09
CA SER A 409 -52.91 24.22 -34.33
C SER A 409 -51.98 24.21 -35.54
N SER A 410 -52.45 23.61 -36.62
CA SER A 410 -51.66 23.16 -37.76
C SER A 410 -51.88 24.03 -38.99
N ASN A 411 -50.96 23.91 -39.96
CA ASN A 411 -51.32 23.95 -41.37
C ASN A 411 -50.56 22.82 -42.08
N LEU A 412 -51.30 22.01 -42.85
CA LEU A 412 -50.85 20.77 -43.48
C LEU A 412 -50.94 20.94 -45.00
N SER A 413 -49.92 20.51 -45.73
CA SER A 413 -50.05 20.17 -47.15
C SER A 413 -49.36 18.82 -47.42
N THR A 414 -49.93 18.06 -48.33
CA THR A 414 -49.91 16.58 -48.32
C THR A 414 -48.88 15.97 -49.26
N SER A 415 -48.06 15.04 -48.75
CA SER A 415 -47.46 13.95 -49.56
C SER A 415 -46.94 12.78 -48.69
N SER A 416 -47.72 11.70 -48.63
CA SER A 416 -47.33 10.28 -48.43
C SER A 416 -46.22 9.87 -47.43
N ILE A 417 -46.65 9.50 -46.22
CA ILE A 417 -46.37 8.22 -45.51
C ILE A 417 -45.07 7.45 -45.88
N THR A 418 -44.00 7.54 -45.06
CA THR A 418 -43.41 6.41 -44.28
C THR A 418 -42.21 6.82 -43.40
N SER A 419 -42.07 6.15 -42.25
CA SER A 419 -40.93 6.19 -41.29
C SER A 419 -40.65 7.50 -40.51
N THR A 420 -40.65 7.38 -39.18
CA THR A 420 -40.25 8.44 -38.24
C THR A 420 -38.73 8.47 -38.05
N SER A 421 -38.01 9.14 -38.95
CA SER A 421 -36.58 9.42 -38.75
C SER A 421 -36.38 10.61 -37.80
N ALA A 422 -35.75 10.38 -36.64
CA ALA A 422 -35.16 11.49 -35.89
C ALA A 422 -34.04 12.12 -36.75
N LYS A 423 -34.01 13.45 -36.88
CA LYS A 423 -32.99 14.15 -37.68
C LYS A 423 -31.60 13.87 -37.11
N LEU A 424 -30.84 13.02 -37.80
CA LEU A 424 -29.46 12.71 -37.46
C LEU A 424 -28.55 13.95 -37.64
N PRO A 425 -27.46 14.08 -36.87
CA PRO A 425 -26.50 15.17 -37.04
C PRO A 425 -25.77 15.08 -38.40
N ALA A 426 -25.29 16.21 -38.90
CA ALA A 426 -24.52 16.27 -40.14
C ALA A 426 -23.24 15.42 -40.08
N GLU A 427 -22.86 14.84 -41.21
CA GLU A 427 -21.74 13.89 -41.30
C GLU A 427 -20.40 14.54 -40.95
N ASP A 428 -20.12 15.72 -41.52
CA ASP A 428 -18.91 16.49 -41.23
C ASP A 428 -19.27 17.80 -40.50
N SER A 429 -18.45 18.12 -39.50
CA SER A 429 -18.58 19.25 -38.59
C SER A 429 -17.18 19.76 -38.24
N PRO A 430 -17.00 21.04 -37.86
CA PRO A 430 -15.72 21.52 -37.33
C PRO A 430 -15.20 20.70 -36.13
N TYR A 431 -16.10 20.00 -35.43
CA TYR A 431 -15.77 19.18 -34.25
C TYR A 431 -15.62 17.68 -34.56
N TRP A 432 -16.41 17.09 -35.46
CA TRP A 432 -16.43 15.64 -35.72
C TRP A 432 -16.50 15.29 -37.21
N LYS A 433 -16.12 14.05 -37.53
CA LYS A 433 -16.30 13.41 -38.84
C LYS A 433 -16.99 12.06 -38.64
N TRP A 434 -18.18 11.89 -39.22
CA TRP A 434 -19.12 10.81 -38.92
C TRP A 434 -19.75 10.18 -40.19
N PRO A 435 -18.93 9.57 -41.06
CA PRO A 435 -19.39 9.00 -42.33
C PRO A 435 -20.24 7.74 -42.14
N GLU A 436 -21.24 7.56 -43.02
CA GLU A 436 -22.12 6.37 -43.07
C GLU A 436 -21.39 5.03 -42.99
N SER A 437 -20.28 4.90 -43.74
CA SER A 437 -19.46 3.68 -43.79
C SER A 437 -18.90 3.22 -42.44
N SER A 438 -18.94 4.08 -41.41
CA SER A 438 -18.35 3.85 -40.08
C SER A 438 -19.37 3.70 -38.94
N ARG A 439 -20.66 3.90 -39.23
CA ARG A 439 -21.75 3.74 -38.25
C ARG A 439 -21.95 2.25 -37.93
N GLY A 440 -22.48 1.94 -36.75
CA GLY A 440 -22.97 0.59 -36.47
C GLY A 440 -24.13 0.21 -37.38
N THR A 441 -24.36 -1.11 -37.57
CA THR A 441 -25.53 -1.62 -38.29
C THR A 441 -26.82 -1.06 -37.69
N ILE A 442 -26.86 -0.90 -36.35
CA ILE A 442 -27.89 -0.16 -35.65
C ILE A 442 -27.25 1.09 -35.02
N CYS A 443 -27.90 2.25 -35.20
CA CYS A 443 -27.50 3.49 -34.54
C CYS A 443 -28.54 3.89 -33.48
N PHE A 444 -28.18 3.76 -32.21
CA PHE A 444 -29.07 3.99 -31.07
C PHE A 444 -29.07 5.44 -30.58
N SER A 445 -30.20 5.86 -29.99
CA SER A 445 -30.18 6.96 -29.03
C SER A 445 -29.41 6.54 -27.77
N LEU A 446 -28.82 7.49 -27.04
CA LEU A 446 -28.03 7.21 -25.84
C LEU A 446 -28.77 6.29 -24.85
N LYS A 447 -30.05 6.57 -24.59
CA LYS A 447 -30.92 5.75 -23.72
C LYS A 447 -31.06 4.29 -24.20
N ASN A 448 -31.17 4.06 -25.51
CA ASN A 448 -31.29 2.71 -26.05
C ASN A 448 -29.94 1.98 -26.06
N TYR A 449 -28.83 2.71 -26.24
CA TYR A 449 -27.48 2.17 -26.16
C TYR A 449 -27.13 1.72 -24.73
N ASP A 450 -27.47 2.55 -23.73
CA ASP A 450 -27.31 2.22 -22.32
C ASP A 450 -28.17 0.99 -21.97
N ARG A 451 -29.43 0.96 -22.45
CA ARG A 451 -30.30 -0.20 -22.29
C ARG A 451 -29.75 -1.47 -22.95
N ALA A 452 -29.16 -1.39 -24.14
CA ALA A 452 -28.53 -2.54 -24.79
C ALA A 452 -27.34 -3.10 -23.97
N HIS A 453 -26.61 -2.23 -23.27
CA HIS A 453 -25.57 -2.65 -22.33
C HIS A 453 -26.14 -3.25 -21.03
N GLU A 454 -27.19 -2.67 -20.46
CA GLU A 454 -27.91 -3.29 -19.33
C GLU A 454 -28.39 -4.70 -19.66
N VAL A 455 -28.98 -4.91 -20.84
CA VAL A 455 -29.47 -6.22 -21.29
C VAL A 455 -28.33 -7.24 -21.35
N LEU A 456 -27.16 -6.87 -21.88
CA LEU A 456 -25.98 -7.75 -21.91
C LEU A 456 -25.47 -8.07 -20.49
N LEU A 457 -25.44 -7.08 -19.60
CA LEU A 457 -25.02 -7.22 -18.20
C LEU A 457 -26.03 -7.96 -17.30
N GLN A 458 -27.25 -8.22 -17.78
CA GLN A 458 -28.26 -9.05 -17.11
C GLN A 458 -28.26 -10.51 -17.61
N GLN A 459 -27.40 -10.86 -18.58
CA GLN A 459 -27.25 -12.22 -19.11
C GLN A 459 -26.26 -13.08 -18.31
N THR A 460 -26.30 -14.40 -18.51
CA THR A 460 -25.45 -15.37 -17.78
C THR A 460 -24.69 -16.29 -18.74
N PHE A 461 -23.36 -16.27 -18.69
CA PHE A 461 -22.49 -16.98 -19.64
C PHE A 461 -21.71 -18.17 -19.02
N ALA A 462 -22.14 -18.68 -17.88
CA ALA A 462 -21.47 -19.76 -17.13
C ALA A 462 -21.34 -21.10 -17.91
N ASN A 463 -22.41 -21.52 -18.59
CA ASN A 463 -22.50 -22.81 -19.29
C ASN A 463 -22.91 -22.62 -20.76
N ARG A 464 -22.48 -23.51 -21.67
CA ARG A 464 -22.77 -23.46 -23.13
C ARG A 464 -24.27 -23.24 -23.44
N THR A 465 -25.16 -23.92 -22.72
CA THR A 465 -26.62 -23.78 -22.89
C THR A 465 -27.18 -22.46 -22.36
N ALA A 466 -26.61 -21.91 -21.29
CA ALA A 466 -26.97 -20.59 -20.77
C ALA A 466 -26.48 -19.49 -21.72
N ALA A 467 -25.22 -19.59 -22.18
CA ALA A 467 -24.62 -18.67 -23.14
C ALA A 467 -25.37 -18.64 -24.48
N ALA A 468 -25.85 -19.78 -24.99
CA ALA A 468 -26.69 -19.83 -26.19
C ALA A 468 -28.02 -19.07 -25.97
N ARG A 469 -28.76 -19.39 -24.91
CA ARG A 469 -30.03 -18.71 -24.58
C ARG A 469 -29.86 -17.21 -24.38
N SER A 470 -28.80 -16.80 -23.67
CA SER A 470 -28.47 -15.40 -23.47
C SER A 470 -28.00 -14.69 -24.74
N THR A 471 -27.34 -15.41 -25.66
CA THR A 471 -26.97 -14.87 -26.99
C THR A 471 -28.23 -14.60 -27.82
N SER A 472 -29.15 -15.57 -27.92
CA SER A 472 -30.45 -15.39 -28.61
C SER A 472 -31.25 -14.25 -28.00
N LYS A 473 -31.46 -14.26 -26.68
CA LYS A 473 -32.23 -13.22 -25.98
C LYS A 473 -31.64 -11.82 -26.17
N TRP A 474 -30.32 -11.68 -26.10
CA TRP A 474 -29.63 -10.41 -26.35
C TRP A 474 -29.78 -9.94 -27.80
N LYS A 475 -29.66 -10.86 -28.78
CA LYS A 475 -29.87 -10.59 -30.21
C LYS A 475 -31.30 -10.10 -30.48
N GLU A 476 -32.29 -10.77 -29.91
CA GLU A 476 -33.72 -10.45 -30.01
C GLU A 476 -34.06 -9.10 -29.36
N GLU A 477 -33.62 -8.84 -28.12
CA GLU A 477 -33.89 -7.57 -27.45
C GLU A 477 -33.22 -6.38 -28.17
N ILE A 478 -32.02 -6.55 -28.73
CA ILE A 478 -31.38 -5.50 -29.55
C ILE A 478 -32.07 -5.32 -30.90
N ALA A 479 -32.52 -6.39 -31.55
CA ALA A 479 -33.32 -6.32 -32.78
C ALA A 479 -34.62 -5.51 -32.54
N VAL A 480 -35.32 -5.76 -31.44
CA VAL A 480 -36.52 -5.01 -31.03
C VAL A 480 -36.20 -3.55 -30.71
N LEU A 481 -35.10 -3.25 -29.99
CA LEU A 481 -34.69 -1.88 -29.71
C LEU A 481 -34.27 -1.11 -30.97
N GLY A 482 -33.75 -1.79 -31.98
CA GLY A 482 -33.28 -1.22 -33.25
C GLY A 482 -34.31 -1.19 -34.37
N GLY A 483 -35.39 -1.97 -34.28
CA GLY A 483 -36.38 -2.14 -35.34
C GLY A 483 -35.87 -2.93 -36.55
N MET A 484 -34.92 -3.86 -36.35
CA MET A 484 -34.27 -4.65 -37.41
C MET A 484 -34.09 -6.10 -36.98
N ASP A 485 -34.75 -7.04 -37.66
CA ASP A 485 -34.72 -8.47 -37.31
C ASP A 485 -33.35 -9.14 -37.56
N ASP A 486 -32.69 -8.82 -38.68
CA ASP A 486 -31.31 -9.23 -38.95
C ASP A 486 -30.39 -8.01 -39.08
N TRP A 487 -29.50 -7.88 -38.10
CA TRP A 487 -28.54 -6.79 -37.95
C TRP A 487 -27.10 -7.29 -37.74
N GLY A 488 -26.90 -8.62 -37.79
CA GLY A 488 -25.58 -9.24 -37.77
C GLY A 488 -24.95 -9.25 -39.17
N PHE A 489 -23.66 -9.54 -39.23
CA PHE A 489 -23.01 -9.91 -40.49
C PHE A 489 -21.95 -10.99 -40.30
N THR A 490 -22.05 -12.07 -41.08
CA THR A 490 -21.08 -13.17 -41.04
C THR A 490 -19.88 -12.86 -41.92
N VAL A 491 -18.68 -13.10 -41.40
CA VAL A 491 -17.41 -12.98 -42.11
C VAL A 491 -16.69 -14.32 -42.06
N VAL A 492 -16.27 -14.82 -43.22
CA VAL A 492 -15.40 -16.00 -43.34
C VAL A 492 -13.95 -15.51 -43.48
N GLY A 493 -13.07 -16.00 -42.62
CA GLY A 493 -11.65 -15.65 -42.66
C GLY A 493 -10.93 -16.21 -43.89
N LYS A 494 -9.87 -15.51 -44.33
CA LYS A 494 -9.06 -15.84 -45.52
C LYS A 494 -7.59 -16.10 -45.18
N LYS A 495 -7.18 -15.97 -43.92
CA LYS A 495 -5.77 -15.98 -43.53
C LYS A 495 -5.23 -17.38 -43.32
N GLU A 496 -4.32 -17.79 -44.17
CA GLU A 496 -3.51 -18.99 -43.99
C GLU A 496 -2.35 -18.73 -43.02
N TYR A 497 -2.11 -19.67 -42.11
CA TYR A 497 -0.96 -19.66 -41.22
C TYR A 497 0.02 -20.73 -41.68
N ALA A 498 1.20 -20.32 -42.15
CA ALA A 498 2.26 -21.25 -42.51
C ALA A 498 2.65 -22.11 -41.30
N ALA A 499 2.80 -23.42 -41.52
CA ALA A 499 3.34 -24.32 -40.51
C ALA A 499 4.80 -23.94 -40.20
N ALA A 500 5.13 -23.78 -38.92
CA ALA A 500 6.51 -23.57 -38.51
C ALA A 500 7.33 -24.85 -38.81
N PRO A 501 8.54 -24.73 -39.38
CA PRO A 501 9.38 -25.90 -39.63
C PRO A 501 9.79 -26.57 -38.32
N SER A 502 9.70 -27.90 -38.29
CA SER A 502 10.16 -28.72 -37.18
C SER A 502 11.69 -28.69 -37.11
N LEU A 503 12.23 -27.94 -36.15
CA LEU A 503 13.67 -27.87 -35.88
C LEU A 503 14.16 -29.16 -35.19
N SER A 504 14.51 -30.14 -36.01
CA SER A 504 15.58 -31.12 -35.72
C SER A 504 16.82 -30.72 -36.51
N ASP A 505 18.00 -30.88 -35.90
CA ASP A 505 19.34 -30.52 -36.40
C ASP A 505 19.66 -29.03 -36.62
N ALA A 506 20.19 -28.41 -35.56
CA ALA A 506 21.35 -27.51 -35.64
C ALA A 506 22.00 -27.34 -34.25
N THR A 507 23.18 -27.91 -34.07
CA THR A 507 24.04 -27.67 -32.89
C THR A 507 24.83 -26.37 -33.05
N ASN A 508 24.63 -25.40 -32.14
CA ASN A 508 25.69 -24.63 -31.45
C ASN A 508 25.19 -23.33 -30.80
N GLY A 509 25.62 -23.09 -29.55
CA GLY A 509 25.96 -21.76 -29.05
C GLY A 509 24.84 -20.78 -28.64
N VAL A 510 24.52 -20.79 -27.35
CA VAL A 510 24.45 -19.63 -26.41
C VAL A 510 23.29 -19.79 -25.42
N THR A 511 23.63 -19.93 -24.14
CA THR A 511 22.71 -20.14 -23.01
C THR A 511 22.14 -18.83 -22.45
N PRO A 512 20.82 -18.69 -22.35
CA PRO A 512 20.19 -17.74 -21.42
C PRO A 512 19.97 -18.40 -20.05
N THR A 513 20.45 -17.75 -18.98
CA THR A 513 20.41 -18.24 -17.60
C THR A 513 18.99 -18.46 -17.08
N MET A 514 18.69 -19.68 -16.63
CA MET A 514 17.41 -20.04 -16.01
C MET A 514 17.29 -19.49 -14.59
N VAL A 515 16.28 -18.63 -14.34
CA VAL A 515 15.83 -18.31 -12.97
C VAL A 515 14.74 -19.30 -12.57
N MET A 516 15.02 -20.09 -11.53
CA MET A 516 14.18 -21.18 -11.05
C MET A 516 12.87 -20.69 -10.41
N GLY A 517 11.77 -20.76 -11.15
CA GLY A 517 10.41 -20.61 -10.63
C GLY A 517 9.83 -21.96 -10.20
N VAL A 518 9.61 -22.17 -8.89
CA VAL A 518 9.09 -23.43 -8.32
C VAL A 518 7.67 -23.73 -8.82
N ARG A 519 7.54 -24.69 -9.74
CA ARG A 519 6.25 -25.13 -10.29
C ARG A 519 5.65 -26.28 -9.45
N LYS A 520 4.77 -25.95 -8.50
CA LYS A 520 4.02 -26.94 -7.69
C LYS A 520 3.17 -27.83 -8.61
N LYS A 521 3.52 -29.12 -8.73
CA LYS A 521 2.86 -30.08 -9.62
C LYS A 521 1.61 -30.68 -8.93
N ARG A 522 0.41 -30.34 -9.42
CA ARG A 522 -0.86 -30.94 -8.97
C ARG A 522 -1.08 -32.28 -9.70
N LYS A 523 -1.31 -33.38 -8.97
CA LYS A 523 -1.69 -34.67 -9.57
C LYS A 523 -3.09 -34.59 -10.20
N PRO A 524 -3.33 -35.18 -11.38
CA PRO A 524 -4.62 -35.72 -11.77
C PRO A 524 -4.76 -37.18 -11.29
N ASN A 525 -5.98 -37.59 -10.93
CA ASN A 525 -6.37 -39.00 -10.84
C ASN A 525 -6.81 -39.47 -12.24
N GLY A 526 -6.58 -40.74 -12.55
CA GLY A 526 -7.05 -41.36 -13.80
C GLY A 526 -6.49 -42.77 -13.95
N SER A 527 -7.38 -43.76 -13.95
CA SER A 527 -7.12 -45.20 -14.05
C SER A 527 -6.87 -45.65 -15.49
N ALA A 528 -5.94 -46.59 -15.69
CA ALA A 528 -5.99 -47.61 -16.74
C ALA A 528 -5.03 -48.77 -16.40
N GLU A 529 -5.39 -49.99 -16.82
CA GLU A 529 -4.63 -51.22 -16.59
C GLU A 529 -3.52 -51.43 -17.64
N ALA A 530 -2.51 -52.24 -17.31
CA ALA A 530 -2.12 -53.46 -18.07
C ALA A 530 -0.61 -53.78 -18.03
N ALA A 531 -0.34 -55.09 -18.18
CA ALA A 531 0.92 -55.74 -18.58
C ALA A 531 2.15 -55.66 -17.65
N ALA A 532 2.49 -56.82 -17.08
CA ALA A 532 3.80 -57.13 -16.52
C ALA A 532 4.62 -57.99 -17.49
N VAL A 533 5.95 -57.79 -17.56
CA VAL A 533 6.97 -58.78 -17.99
C VAL A 533 8.25 -58.56 -17.14
N GLN A 534 9.14 -59.56 -17.10
CA GLN A 534 10.12 -59.83 -16.03
C GLN A 534 11.53 -59.17 -16.17
N LYS A 535 12.25 -59.25 -15.03
CA LYS A 535 13.71 -59.23 -14.75
C LYS A 535 14.59 -60.07 -15.72
N PRO A 536 15.97 -60.09 -15.67
CA PRO A 536 16.89 -59.74 -14.55
C PRO A 536 18.28 -59.07 -14.84
N ALA A 537 18.94 -58.65 -13.74
CA ALA A 537 20.39 -58.73 -13.37
C ALA A 537 21.53 -58.07 -14.21
N GLU A 538 22.24 -57.10 -13.57
CA GLU A 538 23.65 -57.15 -13.04
C GLU A 538 24.85 -57.76 -13.86
N PRO A 539 26.15 -57.56 -13.49
CA PRO A 539 26.77 -56.80 -12.37
C PRO A 539 28.06 -55.97 -12.72
N VAL A 540 28.82 -55.59 -11.66
CA VAL A 540 30.29 -55.37 -11.52
C VAL A 540 30.73 -53.89 -11.29
N GLN A 541 31.11 -53.41 -10.08
CA GLN A 541 32.36 -53.61 -9.25
C GLN A 541 33.58 -52.82 -9.81
N GLU A 542 34.50 -52.13 -9.09
CA GLU A 542 35.05 -52.10 -7.70
C GLU A 542 35.58 -50.67 -7.36
N LEU A 543 36.18 -50.24 -6.22
CA LEU A 543 36.17 -50.54 -4.76
C LEU A 543 36.92 -49.39 -4.03
N SER A 544 36.45 -48.91 -2.85
CA SER A 544 37.35 -48.49 -1.73
C SER A 544 36.58 -48.13 -0.43
N ALA A 545 36.97 -48.78 0.67
CA ALA A 545 36.33 -48.82 1.99
C ALA A 545 36.35 -47.53 2.85
N GLY A 546 35.50 -47.48 3.90
CA GLY A 546 35.57 -46.44 4.95
C GLY A 546 34.37 -46.35 5.94
N SER A 547 34.10 -47.39 6.73
CA SER A 547 33.02 -47.46 7.76
C SER A 547 33.05 -46.31 8.80
N VAL A 548 31.99 -45.94 9.54
CA VAL A 548 31.28 -46.72 10.59
C VAL A 548 29.81 -46.30 10.80
N ARG A 549 28.99 -47.29 11.21
CA ARG A 549 27.52 -47.26 11.35
C ARG A 549 27.00 -46.59 12.64
N LYS A 550 25.73 -46.16 12.59
CA LYS A 550 24.68 -46.74 13.47
C LYS A 550 23.39 -46.97 12.66
N LYS A 551 22.90 -48.22 12.66
CA LYS A 551 21.66 -48.62 11.96
C LYS A 551 20.43 -48.21 12.78
N ALA A 552 19.39 -47.71 12.12
CA ALA A 552 18.03 -47.83 12.63
C ALA A 552 17.52 -49.27 12.39
N LYS A 553 16.76 -49.82 13.34
CA LYS A 553 16.09 -51.12 13.21
C LYS A 553 14.67 -50.89 12.71
N THR A 554 14.29 -51.55 11.63
CA THR A 554 12.91 -51.55 11.12
C THR A 554 12.16 -52.71 11.77
N ASP A 555 11.32 -52.43 12.76
CA ASP A 555 10.29 -53.36 13.23
C ASP A 555 8.93 -52.87 12.72
N SER A 556 8.08 -53.77 12.23
CA SER A 556 6.79 -53.47 11.63
C SER A 556 5.71 -53.24 12.70
N ALA A 557 5.46 -51.97 13.04
CA ALA A 557 4.34 -51.59 13.90
C ALA A 557 3.03 -51.45 13.12
N GLN A 558 1.90 -51.78 13.76
CA GLN A 558 0.56 -51.61 13.20
C GLN A 558 0.17 -50.11 13.12
N PRO A 559 -0.78 -49.72 12.24
CA PRO A 559 -1.15 -48.31 12.04
C PRO A 559 -1.78 -47.61 13.27
N THR A 560 -2.04 -48.33 14.36
CA THR A 560 -2.59 -47.81 15.62
C THR A 560 -1.58 -47.06 16.49
N ASP A 561 -0.29 -47.40 16.44
CA ASP A 561 0.70 -46.86 17.39
C ASP A 561 1.20 -45.45 17.01
N ALA A 562 1.17 -45.13 15.72
CA ALA A 562 1.61 -43.84 15.19
C ALA A 562 0.71 -42.67 15.65
N SER A 563 -0.61 -42.88 15.74
CA SER A 563 -1.55 -41.87 16.23
C SER A 563 -1.36 -41.64 17.73
N ALA A 564 -1.24 -42.71 18.53
CA ALA A 564 -0.96 -42.63 19.96
C ALA A 564 0.35 -41.87 20.26
N ALA A 565 1.44 -42.20 19.57
CA ALA A 565 2.72 -41.49 19.70
C ALA A 565 2.62 -39.99 19.33
N SER A 566 1.88 -39.66 18.27
CA SER A 566 1.64 -38.26 17.89
C SER A 566 0.80 -37.50 18.93
N GLY A 567 -0.21 -38.15 19.52
CA GLY A 567 -1.05 -37.58 20.58
C GLY A 567 -0.26 -37.30 21.85
N ILE A 568 0.62 -38.22 22.26
CA ILE A 568 1.50 -38.06 23.43
C ILE A 568 2.43 -36.86 23.24
N ASN A 569 3.09 -36.76 22.07
CA ASN A 569 3.98 -35.64 21.75
C ASN A 569 3.24 -34.29 21.67
N THR A 570 1.97 -34.31 21.25
CA THR A 570 1.12 -33.12 21.21
C THR A 570 0.72 -32.69 22.63
N LEU A 571 0.34 -33.64 23.49
CA LEU A 571 -0.02 -33.39 24.89
C LEU A 571 1.17 -32.83 25.68
N THR A 572 2.36 -33.44 25.57
CA THR A 572 3.56 -32.96 26.29
C THR A 572 3.95 -31.55 25.85
N SER A 573 3.89 -31.25 24.55
CA SER A 573 4.12 -29.90 24.02
C SER A 573 3.12 -28.88 24.58
N GLY A 574 1.83 -29.23 24.63
CA GLY A 574 0.79 -28.38 25.23
C GLY A 574 0.99 -28.14 26.73
N LEU A 575 1.38 -29.18 27.48
CA LEU A 575 1.66 -29.07 28.92
C LEU A 575 2.89 -28.18 29.19
N VAL A 576 3.96 -28.30 28.40
CA VAL A 576 5.13 -27.41 28.53
C VAL A 576 4.73 -25.95 28.29
N LEU A 577 3.93 -25.67 27.26
CA LEU A 577 3.44 -24.33 26.97
C LEU A 577 2.57 -23.75 28.11
N TRP A 578 1.65 -24.56 28.67
CA TRP A 578 0.85 -24.14 29.84
C TRP A 578 1.72 -23.84 31.07
N ASN A 579 2.79 -24.60 31.31
CA ASN A 579 3.75 -24.29 32.38
C ASN A 579 4.49 -22.96 32.13
N VAL A 580 4.92 -22.69 30.89
CA VAL A 580 5.54 -21.40 30.52
C VAL A 580 4.55 -20.24 30.74
N CYS A 581 3.30 -20.38 30.30
CA CYS A 581 2.23 -19.41 30.55
C CYS A 581 1.99 -19.18 32.05
N ALA A 582 1.96 -20.25 32.85
CA ALA A 582 1.76 -20.17 34.30
C ALA A 582 2.93 -19.46 34.99
N ILE A 583 4.18 -19.75 34.63
CA ILE A 583 5.36 -19.01 35.12
C ILE A 583 5.20 -17.52 34.81
N GLY A 584 4.91 -17.15 33.55
CA GLY A 584 4.74 -15.76 33.15
C GLY A 584 3.67 -15.03 33.98
N PHE A 585 2.50 -15.65 34.12
CA PHE A 585 1.37 -15.11 34.88
C PHE A 585 1.67 -14.98 36.38
N ILE A 586 2.27 -15.99 37.01
CA ILE A 586 2.66 -15.96 38.43
C ILE A 586 3.71 -14.88 38.68
N GLN A 587 4.69 -14.71 37.78
CA GLN A 587 5.71 -13.67 37.93
C GLN A 587 5.14 -12.27 37.73
N LEU A 588 4.17 -12.09 36.82
CA LEU A 588 3.42 -10.84 36.72
C LEU A 588 2.71 -10.51 38.03
N PHE A 589 1.93 -11.43 38.60
CA PHE A 589 1.27 -11.22 39.88
C PHE A 589 2.24 -11.01 41.05
N ARG A 590 3.39 -11.69 41.08
CA ARG A 590 4.37 -11.57 42.16
C ARG A 590 5.03 -10.19 42.21
N TYR A 591 5.39 -9.63 41.05
CA TYR A 591 6.14 -8.37 40.97
C TYR A 591 5.28 -7.14 40.72
N TYR A 592 4.19 -7.25 39.95
CA TYR A 592 3.37 -6.11 39.55
C TYR A 592 2.17 -5.85 40.48
N TRP A 593 1.97 -6.67 41.52
CA TRP A 593 0.96 -6.43 42.56
C TRP A 593 1.42 -5.49 43.68
N LYS A 594 2.72 -5.17 43.77
CA LYS A 594 3.31 -4.31 44.81
C LYS A 594 4.05 -3.15 44.15
N ARG A 595 4.05 -1.98 44.81
CA ARG A 595 4.87 -0.84 44.39
C ARG A 595 6.37 -1.20 44.45
N PRO A 596 7.15 -0.90 43.40
CA PRO A 596 8.60 -1.01 43.46
C PRO A 596 9.18 -0.23 44.65
N GLN A 597 10.25 -0.74 45.25
CA GLN A 597 10.99 -0.01 46.27
C GLN A 597 11.79 1.13 45.64
N GLN A 598 12.18 2.13 46.43
CA GLN A 598 13.12 3.16 45.97
C GLN A 598 14.51 2.55 45.73
N ALA A 599 15.29 3.19 44.84
CA ALA A 599 16.62 2.71 44.45
C ALA A 599 17.65 2.94 45.57
N THR A 600 18.42 1.89 45.88
CA THR A 600 19.46 1.89 46.91
C THR A 600 20.56 2.89 46.60
N CYS A 601 20.94 3.02 45.31
CA CYS A 601 21.91 4.02 44.90
C CYS A 601 21.48 5.47 45.16
N VAL A 602 20.18 5.76 45.26
CA VAL A 602 19.68 7.12 45.54
C VAL A 602 19.41 7.33 47.03
N THR A 603 19.08 6.27 47.78
CA THR A 603 18.71 6.39 49.21
C THR A 603 19.85 6.13 50.19
N THR A 604 20.90 5.42 49.77
CA THR A 604 21.92 4.86 50.70
C THR A 604 23.36 5.19 50.32
N LEU A 605 23.64 5.56 49.06
CA LEU A 605 24.97 5.99 48.65
C LEU A 605 25.09 7.51 48.74
N GLU A 606 26.31 7.99 49.02
CA GLU A 606 26.66 9.40 48.85
C GLU A 606 26.62 9.78 47.36
N GLU A 607 26.23 11.02 47.04
CA GLU A 607 26.02 11.47 45.65
C GLU A 607 27.25 11.26 44.77
N ASP A 608 28.47 11.33 45.33
CA ASP A 608 29.70 11.06 44.57
C ASP A 608 29.91 9.61 44.14
N GLN A 609 29.39 8.67 44.92
CA GLN A 609 29.41 7.24 44.61
C GLN A 609 28.31 6.82 43.62
N VAL A 610 27.38 7.72 43.30
CA VAL A 610 26.31 7.47 42.33
C VAL A 610 26.89 7.50 40.90
N PRO A 611 26.77 6.41 40.11
CA PRO A 611 27.31 6.38 38.76
C PRO A 611 26.71 7.43 37.82
N ARG A 612 27.53 8.02 36.95
CA ARG A 612 27.06 8.88 35.87
C ARG A 612 26.36 8.07 34.78
N VAL A 613 25.16 8.51 34.39
CA VAL A 613 24.32 7.90 33.34
C VAL A 613 24.15 8.88 32.19
N THR A 614 24.44 8.44 30.97
CA THR A 614 24.01 9.16 29.75
C THR A 614 22.78 8.48 29.14
N VAL A 615 21.67 9.22 29.08
CA VAL A 615 20.42 8.80 28.43
C VAL A 615 20.44 9.25 26.98
N ILE A 616 20.24 8.32 26.05
CA ILE A 616 20.25 8.59 24.61
C ILE A 616 18.85 8.32 24.05
N ARG A 617 18.25 9.37 23.48
CA ARG A 617 16.87 9.38 22.99
C ARG A 617 16.84 9.70 21.48
N PRO A 618 16.79 8.69 20.58
CA PRO A 618 16.66 8.91 19.14
C PRO A 618 15.22 9.28 18.75
N VAL A 619 15.05 10.50 18.26
CA VAL A 619 13.79 11.13 17.84
C VAL A 619 13.72 11.19 16.31
N LYS A 620 12.53 10.97 15.73
CA LYS A 620 12.23 11.24 14.31
C LYS A 620 10.72 11.38 14.11
N GLY A 621 10.27 12.54 13.64
CA GLY A 621 8.84 12.82 13.45
C GLY A 621 8.07 13.03 14.76
N LEU A 622 6.76 13.28 14.66
CA LEU A 622 5.90 13.43 15.83
C LEU A 622 5.24 12.09 16.22
N ASP A 623 5.48 11.67 17.46
CA ASP A 623 4.74 10.61 18.13
C ASP A 623 3.65 11.18 19.07
N PRO A 624 2.61 10.40 19.43
CA PRO A 624 1.58 10.82 20.38
C PRO A 624 2.20 11.11 21.75
N ARG A 625 1.89 12.28 22.35
CA ARG A 625 2.42 12.70 23.67
C ARG A 625 3.96 12.70 23.75
N LEU A 626 4.62 13.04 22.63
CA LEU A 626 6.08 13.09 22.53
C LEU A 626 6.72 13.98 23.62
N TYR A 627 6.13 15.14 23.92
CA TYR A 627 6.63 16.04 24.96
C TYR A 627 6.69 15.35 26.33
N GLU A 628 5.61 14.68 26.76
CA GLU A 628 5.55 13.99 28.03
C GLU A 628 6.47 12.76 28.09
N CYS A 629 6.57 12.00 26.98
CA CYS A 629 7.48 10.86 26.88
C CYS A 629 8.95 11.27 27.04
N LEU A 630 9.36 12.39 26.43
CA LEU A 630 10.72 12.91 26.55
C LEU A 630 10.98 13.58 27.92
N ALA A 631 10.04 14.39 28.42
CA ALA A 631 10.11 15.02 29.74
C ALA A 631 10.25 13.99 30.89
N ALA A 632 9.81 12.75 30.69
CA ALA A 632 9.99 11.67 31.66
C ALA A 632 11.46 11.36 32.01
N THR A 633 12.42 11.64 31.12
CA THR A 633 13.86 11.50 31.42
C THR A 633 14.36 12.60 32.35
N LEU A 634 13.96 13.85 32.07
CA LEU A 634 14.36 15.05 32.80
C LEU A 634 13.74 15.10 34.21
N ARG A 635 12.71 14.29 34.43
CA ARG A 635 11.95 14.13 35.67
C ARG A 635 12.36 12.91 36.51
N GLN A 636 13.42 12.18 36.13
CA GLN A 636 13.88 11.01 36.91
C GLN A 636 14.38 11.42 38.30
N THR A 637 14.11 10.58 39.30
CA THR A 637 14.63 10.71 40.66
C THR A 637 16.08 10.20 40.69
N TYR A 638 17.01 11.04 40.25
CA TYR A 638 18.45 10.78 40.16
C TYR A 638 19.23 12.10 40.31
N PRO A 639 20.48 12.11 40.81
CA PRO A 639 21.27 13.35 40.89
C PRO A 639 21.41 14.03 39.52
N LYS A 640 21.00 15.31 39.44
CA LYS A 640 20.92 16.08 38.18
C LYS A 640 22.30 16.21 37.50
N ASP A 641 23.35 16.38 38.30
CA ASP A 641 24.73 16.52 37.84
C ASP A 641 25.28 15.20 37.27
N LYS A 642 24.76 14.03 37.68
CA LYS A 642 25.13 12.68 37.22
C LYS A 642 24.25 12.18 36.06
N LEU A 643 23.15 12.87 35.71
CA LEU A 643 22.21 12.47 34.66
C LEU A 643 22.30 13.38 33.42
N ASN A 644 22.98 12.91 32.37
CA ASN A 644 23.10 13.60 31.09
C ASN A 644 22.06 13.06 30.09
N THR A 645 21.24 13.91 29.46
CA THR A 645 20.24 13.50 28.47
C THR A 645 20.57 14.06 27.09
N VAL A 646 20.66 13.20 26.08
CA VAL A 646 20.97 13.57 24.70
C VAL A 646 19.81 13.21 23.78
N PHE A 647 19.12 14.22 23.27
CA PHE A 647 18.11 14.08 22.23
C PHE A 647 18.80 14.07 20.86
N CYS A 648 18.57 13.03 20.08
CA CYS A 648 19.21 12.85 18.77
C CYS A 648 18.15 12.98 17.67
N VAL A 649 18.35 13.85 16.69
CA VAL A 649 17.40 14.13 15.60
C VAL A 649 18.13 14.05 14.25
N PRO A 650 17.52 13.52 13.16
CA PRO A 650 18.23 13.41 11.88
C PRO A 650 18.62 14.79 11.31
N GLU A 651 17.67 15.71 11.26
CA GLU A 651 17.77 17.00 10.58
C GLU A 651 17.09 18.10 11.43
N ARG A 652 17.52 19.36 11.32
CA ARG A 652 16.87 20.49 12.04
C ARG A 652 15.45 20.80 11.55
N SER A 653 15.09 20.33 10.35
CA SER A 653 13.74 20.45 9.77
C SER A 653 12.76 19.39 10.28
N ASP A 654 13.20 18.40 11.07
CA ASP A 654 12.30 17.39 11.64
C ASP A 654 11.24 18.07 12.52
N PRO A 655 9.94 17.74 12.37
CA PRO A 655 8.87 18.41 13.11
C PRO A 655 8.95 18.22 14.63
N ALA A 656 9.75 17.28 15.14
CA ALA A 656 10.03 17.17 16.57
C ALA A 656 10.97 18.25 17.12
N PHE A 657 11.83 18.87 16.28
CA PHE A 657 12.87 19.80 16.73
C PHE A 657 12.36 20.95 17.63
N PRO A 658 11.22 21.63 17.32
CA PRO A 658 10.68 22.67 18.20
C PRO A 658 10.20 22.18 19.57
N ILE A 659 9.86 20.90 19.70
CA ILE A 659 9.49 20.26 20.97
C ILE A 659 10.75 20.00 21.81
N LEU A 660 11.87 19.64 21.17
CA LEU A 660 13.17 19.49 21.83
C LEU A 660 13.68 20.83 22.37
N GLU A 661 13.62 21.89 21.54
CA GLU A 661 13.95 23.25 21.99
C GLU A 661 13.10 23.71 23.18
N ARG A 662 11.81 23.34 23.18
CA ARG A 662 10.90 23.65 24.28
C ARG A 662 11.31 22.90 25.55
N LEU A 663 11.64 21.61 25.48
CA LEU A 663 12.12 20.83 26.62
C LEU A 663 13.40 21.44 27.23
N CYS A 664 14.35 21.87 26.41
CA CYS A 664 15.56 22.56 26.90
C CYS A 664 15.25 23.91 27.59
N LYS A 665 14.16 24.59 27.21
CA LYS A 665 13.71 25.85 27.84
C LYS A 665 12.89 25.61 29.11
N ASP A 666 12.06 24.58 29.12
CA ASP A 666 11.17 24.23 30.22
C ASP A 666 11.93 23.51 31.37
N PHE A 667 13.15 22.98 31.11
CA PHE A 667 14.04 22.32 32.09
C PHE A 667 15.49 22.87 32.07
N PRO A 668 15.74 24.13 32.46
CA PRO A 668 17.07 24.75 32.40
C PRO A 668 18.09 24.14 33.38
N ASP A 669 17.64 23.51 34.47
CA ASP A 669 18.50 22.90 35.49
C ASP A 669 19.06 21.52 35.11
N ALA A 670 18.71 20.97 33.94
CA ALA A 670 19.06 19.62 33.53
C ALA A 670 20.18 19.62 32.48
N ASP A 671 21.13 18.67 32.57
CA ASP A 671 22.19 18.49 31.58
C ASP A 671 21.60 17.87 30.30
N VAL A 672 21.08 18.71 29.41
CA VAL A 672 20.35 18.32 28.20
C VAL A 672 21.02 18.88 26.94
N HIS A 673 21.31 17.99 25.98
CA HIS A 673 21.89 18.36 24.68
C HIS A 673 21.02 17.86 23.53
N ILE A 674 20.98 18.61 22.43
CA ILE A 674 20.38 18.20 21.16
C ILE A 674 21.51 17.99 20.15
N LEU A 675 21.59 16.79 19.57
CA LEU A 675 22.54 16.45 18.50
C LEU A 675 21.79 16.14 17.21
N VAL A 676 22.33 16.62 16.08
CA VAL A 676 21.77 16.46 14.74
C VAL A 676 22.64 15.50 13.91
N GLU A 677 22.05 14.50 13.24
CA GLU A 677 22.78 13.50 12.43
C GLU A 677 23.53 14.18 11.27
N ASP A 678 22.88 15.08 10.54
CA ASP A 678 23.48 15.84 9.43
C ASP A 678 24.68 16.72 9.85
N GLU A 679 24.82 17.00 11.16
CA GLU A 679 25.93 17.78 11.73
C GLU A 679 27.00 16.89 12.38
N ASP A 680 26.95 15.57 12.21
CA ASP A 680 27.95 14.65 12.77
C ASP A 680 29.29 14.76 12.02
N PRO A 681 30.39 15.20 12.68
CA PRO A 681 31.71 15.32 12.05
C PRO A 681 32.26 14.00 11.49
N LEU A 682 31.75 12.84 11.92
CA LEU A 682 32.12 11.54 11.37
C LEU A 682 31.44 11.30 10.01
N LEU A 683 30.13 11.52 9.92
CA LEU A 683 29.35 11.35 8.69
C LEU A 683 29.66 12.43 7.64
N LEU A 684 30.01 13.65 8.07
CA LEU A 684 30.49 14.72 7.19
C LEU A 684 31.86 14.42 6.55
N LYS A 685 32.69 13.59 7.21
CA LYS A 685 33.98 13.13 6.66
C LYS A 685 33.81 11.89 5.78
N ASP A 686 33.03 10.92 6.23
CA ASP A 686 32.68 9.73 5.47
C ASP A 686 31.25 9.27 5.79
N ASN A 687 30.34 9.48 4.83
CA ASN A 687 28.94 9.10 4.96
C ASN A 687 28.73 7.57 5.01
N ASN A 688 29.71 6.78 4.54
CA ASN A 688 29.69 5.32 4.57
C ASN A 688 30.28 4.72 5.85
N ALA A 689 30.82 5.55 6.77
CA ALA A 689 31.40 5.08 8.03
C ALA A 689 30.39 4.33 8.92
N LEU A 690 29.11 4.66 8.81
CA LEU A 690 27.99 3.95 9.44
C LEU A 690 27.11 3.27 8.38
N GLY A 691 26.64 2.07 8.71
CA GLY A 691 25.65 1.32 7.94
C GLY A 691 24.26 1.99 7.88
N PRO A 692 23.33 1.41 7.11
CA PRO A 692 22.06 2.05 6.74
C PRO A 692 21.00 2.14 7.86
N ASN A 693 21.25 1.69 9.10
CA ASN A 693 20.26 1.76 10.19
C ASN A 693 19.99 3.22 10.67
N PRO A 694 18.80 3.81 10.43
CA PRO A 694 18.47 5.18 10.82
C PRO A 694 18.17 5.41 12.33
N LYS A 695 18.21 4.38 13.18
CA LYS A 695 18.24 4.55 14.65
C LYS A 695 19.68 4.62 15.15
N ILE A 696 20.54 3.69 14.72
CA ILE A 696 21.97 3.70 15.07
C ILE A 696 22.66 4.96 14.54
N ARG A 697 22.47 5.34 13.26
CA ARG A 697 23.11 6.54 12.69
C ARG A 697 22.83 7.80 13.51
N ASN A 698 21.55 8.09 13.75
CA ASN A 698 21.10 9.22 14.56
C ASN A 698 21.72 9.24 15.98
N MET A 699 21.79 8.08 16.66
CA MET A 699 22.30 8.01 18.04
C MET A 699 23.82 7.75 18.17
N SER A 700 24.51 7.55 17.06
CA SER A 700 25.94 7.20 16.97
C SER A 700 26.84 8.26 17.62
N ARG A 701 26.62 9.53 17.27
CA ARG A 701 27.35 10.67 17.85
C ARG A 701 27.18 10.77 19.37
N ALA A 702 25.93 10.64 19.84
CA ALA A 702 25.61 10.67 21.27
C ALA A 702 26.30 9.57 22.08
N TYR A 703 26.54 8.39 21.48
CA TYR A 703 27.24 7.29 22.11
C TYR A 703 28.76 7.50 22.20
N ARG A 704 29.37 8.09 21.14
CA ARG A 704 30.79 8.48 21.16
C ARG A 704 31.04 9.60 22.19
N GLU A 705 30.19 10.62 22.20
CA GLU A 705 30.27 11.78 23.09
C GLU A 705 29.67 11.53 24.50
N ALA A 706 29.22 10.31 24.79
CA ALA A 706 28.57 9.97 26.06
C ALA A 706 29.46 10.26 27.28
N LYS A 707 28.90 10.96 28.28
CA LYS A 707 29.56 11.26 29.55
C LYS A 707 29.42 10.07 30.50
N GLY A 708 30.53 9.40 30.81
CA GLY A 708 30.57 8.21 31.68
C GLY A 708 30.55 6.87 30.94
N ASP A 709 30.30 5.79 31.68
CA ASP A 709 30.27 4.41 31.16
C ASP A 709 28.86 3.81 31.04
N ILE A 710 27.90 4.24 31.87
CA ILE A 710 26.52 3.73 31.80
C ILE A 710 25.76 4.50 30.72
N VAL A 711 25.24 3.77 29.73
CA VAL A 711 24.39 4.29 28.66
C VAL A 711 22.99 3.69 28.81
N TRP A 712 21.96 4.55 28.77
CA TRP A 712 20.56 4.16 28.73
C TRP A 712 19.95 4.59 27.40
N VAL A 713 19.73 3.64 26.49
CA VAL A 713 19.02 3.88 25.23
C VAL A 713 17.53 3.73 25.48
N LEU A 714 16.76 4.74 25.07
CA LEU A 714 15.33 4.82 25.35
C LEU A 714 14.63 5.43 24.12
N ASP A 715 13.64 4.74 23.55
CA ASP A 715 12.93 5.23 22.37
C ASP A 715 12.16 6.52 22.69
N CYS A 716 12.04 7.45 21.73
CA CYS A 716 11.44 8.77 21.96
C CYS A 716 9.95 8.72 22.40
N ASN A 717 9.17 7.77 21.92
CA ASN A 717 7.75 7.58 22.24
C ASN A 717 7.49 6.69 23.47
N VAL A 718 8.43 6.69 24.42
CA VAL A 718 8.35 5.89 25.64
C VAL A 718 8.32 6.78 26.88
N TRP A 719 7.31 6.61 27.72
CA TRP A 719 7.20 7.19 29.05
C TRP A 719 7.64 6.18 30.12
N VAL A 720 8.30 6.66 31.17
CA VAL A 720 8.81 5.88 32.31
C VAL A 720 8.56 6.63 33.61
N GLY A 721 8.29 5.91 34.70
CA GLY A 721 8.09 6.50 36.03
C GLY A 721 9.39 7.11 36.60
N LYS A 722 9.28 8.04 37.57
CA LYS A 722 10.43 8.83 38.05
C LYS A 722 11.52 7.99 38.72
N GLY A 723 11.19 6.97 39.51
CA GLY A 723 12.16 6.09 40.17
C GLY A 723 12.88 5.06 39.27
N VAL A 724 12.58 4.99 37.97
CA VAL A 724 13.07 3.92 37.07
C VAL A 724 14.59 3.94 36.88
N CYS A 725 15.19 5.12 36.67
CA CYS A 725 16.62 5.26 36.38
C CYS A 725 17.49 4.63 37.48
N GLY A 726 17.24 5.02 38.74
CA GLY A 726 17.96 4.46 39.88
C GLY A 726 17.76 2.95 40.03
N ARG A 727 16.56 2.43 39.77
CA ARG A 727 16.30 0.97 39.84
C ARG A 727 17.00 0.19 38.73
N LEU A 728 17.14 0.76 37.53
CA LEU A 728 17.94 0.16 36.46
C LEU A 728 19.44 0.17 36.81
N VAL A 729 19.95 1.26 37.41
CA VAL A 729 21.34 1.34 37.89
C VAL A 729 21.60 0.35 39.03
N ASP A 730 20.70 0.23 40.01
CA ASP A 730 20.76 -0.78 41.07
C ASP A 730 20.91 -2.20 40.50
N LEU A 731 20.08 -2.54 39.50
CA LEU A 731 20.10 -3.85 38.86
C LEU A 731 21.38 -4.06 38.03
N LEU A 732 21.82 -3.06 37.26
CA LEU A 732 23.03 -3.15 36.45
C LEU A 732 24.30 -3.26 37.32
N CYS A 733 24.39 -2.49 38.39
CA CYS A 733 25.57 -2.39 39.27
C CYS A 733 25.54 -3.32 40.49
N GLY A 734 24.45 -4.06 40.71
CA GLY A 734 24.32 -4.98 41.85
C GLY A 734 24.18 -4.28 43.20
N PHE A 735 23.64 -3.05 43.24
CA PHE A 735 23.49 -2.30 44.48
C PHE A 735 22.37 -2.85 45.38
N GLY A 736 22.58 -2.71 46.69
CA GLY A 736 21.74 -3.30 47.72
C GLY A 736 22.11 -4.74 48.07
N LYS A 737 21.35 -5.32 49.01
CA LYS A 737 21.55 -6.68 49.53
C LYS A 737 20.37 -7.58 49.17
N ASP A 738 20.65 -8.85 48.91
CA ASP A 738 19.64 -9.91 48.81
C ASP A 738 19.12 -10.32 50.19
N SER A 739 18.08 -11.17 50.22
CA SER A 739 17.47 -11.71 51.45
C SER A 739 18.45 -12.33 52.44
N ASN A 740 19.60 -12.79 51.94
CA ASN A 740 20.65 -13.47 52.71
C ASN A 740 21.81 -12.51 53.07
N GLY A 741 21.62 -11.18 52.97
CA GLY A 741 22.59 -10.15 53.32
C GLY A 741 23.76 -9.95 52.34
N LYS A 742 23.87 -10.79 51.32
CA LYS A 742 24.90 -10.72 50.26
C LYS A 742 24.60 -9.56 49.29
N SER A 743 25.65 -8.92 48.75
CA SER A 743 25.52 -7.97 47.63
C SER A 743 24.84 -8.63 46.42
N LYS A 744 23.97 -7.89 45.73
CA LYS A 744 23.23 -8.40 44.57
C LYS A 744 24.14 -8.67 43.38
N THR A 745 23.73 -9.59 42.51
CA THR A 745 24.43 -9.88 41.26
C THR A 745 24.48 -8.65 40.34
N LYS A 746 25.67 -8.27 39.90
CA LYS A 746 25.89 -7.27 38.83
C LYS A 746 25.45 -7.86 37.49
N TYR A 747 24.87 -7.07 36.59
CA TYR A 747 24.48 -7.50 35.24
C TYR A 747 25.19 -6.66 34.16
N LYS A 748 25.43 -7.23 32.97
CA LYS A 748 26.03 -6.50 31.82
C LYS A 748 25.01 -5.65 31.06
N PHE A 749 23.77 -6.15 30.98
CA PHE A 749 22.67 -5.55 30.23
C PHE A 749 21.37 -5.65 31.03
N VAL A 750 20.61 -4.55 31.11
CA VAL A 750 19.30 -4.53 31.78
C VAL A 750 18.24 -3.85 30.92
N HIS A 751 16.98 -4.27 31.07
CA HIS A 751 15.86 -3.75 30.28
C HIS A 751 14.53 -3.84 31.05
N GLN A 752 13.46 -3.28 30.48
CA GLN A 752 12.14 -3.22 31.12
C GLN A 752 11.08 -4.04 30.38
N THR A 753 9.90 -4.18 31.00
CA THR A 753 8.67 -4.68 30.39
C THR A 753 7.99 -3.57 29.57
N PRO A 754 7.88 -3.71 28.24
CA PRO A 754 7.14 -2.75 27.43
C PRO A 754 5.63 -2.98 27.54
N LEU A 755 4.89 -1.91 27.73
CA LEU A 755 3.43 -1.88 27.67
C LEU A 755 2.98 -0.79 26.70
N THR A 756 1.94 -1.06 25.92
CA THR A 756 1.40 -0.12 24.94
C THR A 756 0.02 0.32 25.40
N VAL A 757 -0.30 1.60 25.22
CA VAL A 757 -1.57 2.21 25.67
C VAL A 757 -2.20 2.94 24.49
N ASP A 758 -3.43 2.57 24.14
CA ASP A 758 -4.15 3.24 23.03
C ASP A 758 -5.01 4.41 23.54
N LEU A 759 -4.85 5.57 22.90
CA LEU A 759 -5.48 6.83 23.28
C LEU A 759 -6.84 7.07 22.59
N ASP A 760 -7.16 6.33 21.52
CA ASP A 760 -8.30 6.62 20.63
C ASP A 760 -9.70 6.45 21.24
N SER A 761 -9.79 5.97 22.49
CA SER A 761 -11.04 5.83 23.25
C SER A 761 -11.46 7.04 24.10
N GLN A 762 -10.69 8.13 24.14
CA GLN A 762 -10.99 9.28 25.02
C GLN A 762 -11.87 10.39 24.38
N ASP A 763 -12.41 10.21 23.17
CA ASP A 763 -13.29 11.19 22.48
C ASP A 763 -12.74 12.64 22.34
N LEU A 764 -11.40 12.82 22.37
CA LEU A 764 -10.77 14.15 22.27
C LEU A 764 -11.20 14.92 21.01
N SER A 765 -11.47 16.21 21.16
CA SER A 765 -11.81 17.12 20.07
C SER A 765 -10.59 17.46 19.21
N LEU A 766 -10.82 18.06 18.04
CA LEU A 766 -9.75 18.54 17.15
C LEU A 766 -8.88 19.66 17.77
N LYS A 767 -9.35 20.34 18.83
CA LYS A 767 -8.56 21.33 19.56
C LYS A 767 -7.61 20.65 20.54
N ASP A 768 -8.12 19.74 21.35
CA ASP A 768 -7.35 18.97 22.33
C ASP A 768 -6.23 18.18 21.62
N ARG A 769 -6.51 17.64 20.41
CA ARG A 769 -5.50 16.99 19.55
C ARG A 769 -4.37 17.92 19.09
N LYS A 770 -4.61 19.23 18.92
CA LYS A 770 -3.55 20.22 18.61
C LYS A 770 -2.69 20.54 19.83
N GLU A 771 -3.28 20.52 21.03
CA GLU A 771 -2.53 20.67 22.28
C GLU A 771 -1.65 19.43 22.56
N LEU A 772 -2.18 18.22 22.34
CA LEU A 772 -1.40 16.96 22.47
C LEU A 772 -0.18 16.85 21.55
N LEU A 773 -0.14 17.63 20.46
CA LEU A 773 0.98 17.70 19.51
C LEU A 773 1.90 18.92 19.73
N GLY A 774 1.75 19.64 20.86
CA GLY A 774 2.74 20.61 21.33
C GLY A 774 2.32 22.08 21.39
N GLY A 775 1.11 22.43 20.95
CA GLY A 775 0.42 23.71 21.21
C GLY A 775 1.19 25.01 20.93
N ARG A 776 1.08 25.57 19.71
CA ARG A 776 1.54 26.92 19.33
C ARG A 776 0.64 27.59 18.27
N PRO A 777 0.73 28.93 18.06
CA PRO A 777 -0.33 29.72 17.41
C PRO A 777 -0.49 29.50 15.89
N GLU A 778 -1.62 30.00 15.37
CA GLU A 778 -2.26 29.57 14.11
C GLU A 778 -1.42 29.69 12.83
N ALA A 779 -0.36 30.51 12.80
CA ALA A 779 0.48 30.73 11.62
C ALA A 779 1.31 29.49 11.19
N ALA A 780 1.53 28.52 12.08
CA ALA A 780 2.32 27.31 11.78
C ALA A 780 1.46 26.05 11.52
N ALA A 781 0.15 26.22 11.31
CA ALA A 781 -0.80 25.11 11.29
C ALA A 781 -0.64 24.11 10.12
N GLU A 782 0.07 24.46 9.06
CA GLU A 782 0.25 23.60 7.87
C GLU A 782 1.20 22.42 8.13
N SER A 783 2.25 22.58 8.93
CA SER A 783 3.23 21.52 9.21
C SER A 783 2.69 20.46 10.18
N THR A 784 1.87 20.87 11.15
CA THR A 784 1.24 19.94 12.11
C THR A 784 0.19 19.05 11.45
N THR A 785 -0.45 19.50 10.37
CA THR A 785 -1.35 18.63 9.58
C THR A 785 -0.62 17.54 8.79
N ILE A 786 0.66 17.73 8.45
CA ILE A 786 1.45 16.73 7.70
C ILE A 786 1.91 15.61 8.63
N ALA A 787 2.38 15.91 9.84
CA ALA A 787 2.85 14.87 10.77
C ALA A 787 1.75 13.86 11.19
N ALA A 788 0.48 14.29 11.19
CA ALA A 788 -0.67 13.43 11.46
C ALA A 788 -1.05 12.46 10.31
N THR A 789 -0.42 12.54 9.12
CA THR A 789 -0.82 11.72 7.97
C THR A 789 -0.26 10.30 7.97
N SER A 790 0.60 9.92 8.93
CA SER A 790 1.20 8.57 8.97
C SER A 790 0.21 7.45 9.37
N SER A 791 -0.95 7.77 9.95
CA SER A 791 -2.13 6.90 9.88
C SER A 791 -3.47 7.62 10.21
N SER A 792 -4.43 7.52 9.27
CA SER A 792 -5.85 7.92 9.35
C SER A 792 -6.19 9.42 9.44
N ASP A 793 -6.51 10.01 8.29
CA ASP A 793 -7.09 11.36 8.18
C ASP A 793 -8.56 11.39 8.69
N PRO A 794 -8.91 12.25 9.66
CA PRO A 794 -10.29 12.37 10.16
C PRO A 794 -11.29 13.04 9.21
N ARG A 795 -10.85 13.61 8.08
CA ARG A 795 -11.67 14.45 7.19
C ARG A 795 -12.61 13.68 6.25
N ILE A 796 -12.56 12.34 6.24
CA ILE A 796 -13.52 11.51 5.50
C ILE A 796 -14.77 11.29 6.37
N PRO A 797 -15.94 11.87 6.05
CA PRO A 797 -17.19 11.59 6.76
C PRO A 797 -17.73 10.20 6.38
N SER A 798 -17.09 9.13 6.85
CA SER A 798 -17.52 7.77 6.52
C SER A 798 -18.84 7.42 7.25
N GLY A 799 -19.92 7.21 6.49
CA GLY A 799 -21.23 6.81 7.03
C GLY A 799 -21.29 5.41 7.64
N SER A 800 -20.20 4.62 7.59
CA SER A 800 -20.13 3.27 8.15
C SER A 800 -19.30 3.20 9.43
N THR A 801 -19.92 2.80 10.54
CA THR A 801 -19.27 2.55 11.83
C THR A 801 -18.14 1.51 11.73
N ILE A 802 -18.29 0.51 10.85
CA ILE A 802 -17.29 -0.55 10.65
C ILE A 802 -16.00 0.01 10.04
N LYS A 803 -16.08 0.95 9.07
CA LYS A 803 -14.88 1.59 8.50
C LYS A 803 -14.14 2.42 9.56
N LYS A 804 -14.85 3.17 10.42
CA LYS A 804 -14.24 3.89 11.55
C LYS A 804 -13.55 2.93 12.53
N LEU A 805 -14.17 1.80 12.84
CA LEU A 805 -13.60 0.77 13.71
C LEU A 805 -12.32 0.15 13.11
N LEU A 806 -12.28 -0.13 11.81
CA LEU A 806 -11.08 -0.65 11.15
C LEU A 806 -9.95 0.40 11.02
N GLN A 807 -10.30 1.68 10.92
CA GLN A 807 -9.35 2.79 10.86
C GLN A 807 -8.68 3.12 12.21
N ARG A 808 -9.33 2.85 13.34
CA ARG A 808 -8.81 3.13 14.70
C ARG A 808 -8.50 1.88 15.54
N GLY A 809 -8.99 0.71 15.11
CA GLY A 809 -8.89 -0.53 15.88
C GLY A 809 -7.48 -1.13 15.97
N GLY A 810 -6.52 -0.64 15.19
CA GLY A 810 -5.13 -1.11 15.26
C GLY A 810 -4.48 -0.82 16.61
N GLY A 811 -4.81 0.32 17.23
CA GLY A 811 -4.27 0.68 18.54
C GLY A 811 -4.73 -0.27 19.63
N ARG A 812 -6.01 -0.62 19.61
CA ARG A 812 -6.62 -1.62 20.50
C ARG A 812 -6.00 -3.02 20.32
N LEU A 813 -5.62 -3.39 19.10
CA LEU A 813 -4.94 -4.66 18.82
C LEU A 813 -3.49 -4.68 19.33
N ASP A 814 -2.73 -3.59 19.18
CA ASP A 814 -1.38 -3.47 19.73
C ASP A 814 -1.40 -3.45 21.28
N GLU A 815 -2.30 -2.69 21.90
CA GLU A 815 -2.52 -2.70 23.36
C GLU A 815 -2.86 -4.11 23.84
N ALA A 816 -3.88 -4.75 23.24
CA ALA A 816 -4.29 -6.11 23.61
C ALA A 816 -3.16 -7.14 23.42
N PHE A 817 -2.35 -7.04 22.37
CA PHE A 817 -1.19 -7.93 22.18
C PHE A 817 -0.12 -7.72 23.26
N MET A 818 0.24 -6.47 23.52
CA MET A 818 1.28 -6.12 24.49
C MET A 818 0.86 -6.46 25.93
N SER A 819 -0.44 -6.35 26.24
CA SER A 819 -1.00 -6.64 27.57
C SER A 819 -1.34 -8.12 27.81
N SER A 820 -1.35 -8.98 26.79
CA SER A 820 -1.72 -10.40 26.91
C SER A 820 -0.55 -11.33 26.56
N ALA A 821 -0.52 -11.88 25.35
CA ALA A 821 0.48 -12.84 24.89
C ALA A 821 1.91 -12.34 25.11
N HIS A 822 2.20 -11.08 24.78
CA HIS A 822 3.55 -10.53 24.93
C HIS A 822 4.04 -10.57 26.38
N ALA A 823 3.40 -9.84 27.30
CA ALA A 823 3.86 -9.74 28.67
C ALA A 823 3.97 -11.12 29.35
N LYS A 824 3.04 -12.04 29.07
CA LYS A 824 3.05 -13.42 29.59
C LYS A 824 4.33 -14.16 29.21
N PHE A 825 4.63 -14.26 27.91
CA PHE A 825 5.81 -14.98 27.43
C PHE A 825 7.11 -14.23 27.70
N TYR A 826 7.10 -12.90 27.62
CA TYR A 826 8.26 -12.04 27.89
C TYR A 826 8.72 -12.16 29.35
N GLN A 827 7.79 -12.19 30.32
CA GLN A 827 8.14 -12.45 31.72
C GLN A 827 8.66 -13.88 31.93
N ALA A 828 8.01 -14.88 31.31
CA ALA A 828 8.40 -16.28 31.46
C ALA A 828 9.82 -16.54 30.94
N ILE A 829 10.14 -16.13 29.70
CA ILE A 829 11.45 -16.37 29.09
C ILE A 829 12.56 -15.66 29.87
N ASN A 830 12.34 -14.43 30.32
CA ASN A 830 13.31 -13.68 31.13
C ASN A 830 13.43 -14.18 32.57
N THR A 831 12.45 -14.91 33.09
CA THR A 831 12.54 -15.58 34.40
C THR A 831 13.40 -16.85 34.31
N VAL A 832 13.22 -17.64 33.25
CA VAL A 832 14.00 -18.89 33.05
C VAL A 832 15.39 -18.59 32.45
N ALA A 833 15.57 -17.43 31.81
CA ALA A 833 16.84 -16.93 31.27
C ALA A 833 17.55 -17.91 30.30
N VAL A 834 16.78 -18.64 29.50
CA VAL A 834 17.34 -19.58 28.48
C VAL A 834 17.95 -18.83 27.29
N ALA A 835 17.40 -17.65 26.96
CA ALA A 835 17.82 -16.82 25.83
C ALA A 835 17.58 -15.34 26.13
N PRO A 836 18.34 -14.41 25.50
CA PRO A 836 18.14 -12.97 25.64
C PRO A 836 16.83 -12.52 24.97
N CYS A 837 15.76 -12.38 25.76
CA CYS A 837 14.45 -11.97 25.30
C CYS A 837 14.22 -10.47 25.58
N ILE A 838 14.63 -9.65 24.61
CA ILE A 838 14.76 -8.20 24.77
C ILE A 838 13.90 -7.48 23.74
N MET A 839 13.09 -6.52 24.18
CA MET A 839 12.47 -5.51 23.32
C MET A 839 13.19 -4.17 23.50
N GLY A 840 13.72 -3.63 22.40
CA GLY A 840 14.58 -2.45 22.35
C GLY A 840 14.01 -1.07 22.69
N LYS A 841 12.95 -1.01 23.50
CA LYS A 841 12.30 0.26 23.88
C LYS A 841 13.04 1.00 24.99
N SER A 842 13.61 0.26 25.95
CA SER A 842 14.34 0.79 27.12
C SER A 842 15.40 -0.22 27.53
N THR A 843 16.68 0.10 27.29
CA THR A 843 17.82 -0.79 27.47
C THR A 843 19.01 -0.03 28.05
N MET A 844 19.62 -0.55 29.11
CA MET A 844 20.76 0.08 29.79
C MET A 844 21.92 -0.92 29.90
N PHE A 845 23.13 -0.46 29.58
CA PHE A 845 24.34 -1.27 29.55
C PHE A 845 25.59 -0.41 29.72
N ARG A 846 26.76 -1.06 29.86
CA ARG A 846 28.07 -0.38 29.95
C ARG A 846 28.72 -0.24 28.58
N ARG A 847 29.19 0.97 28.27
CA ARG A 847 29.88 1.30 27.02
C ARG A 847 31.22 0.56 26.91
N SER A 848 31.99 0.49 27.98
CA SER A 848 33.23 -0.28 28.10
C SER A 848 33.05 -1.74 27.65
N GLN A 849 32.03 -2.40 28.18
CA GLN A 849 31.73 -3.81 27.90
C GLN A 849 31.24 -4.06 26.49
N LEU A 850 30.43 -3.15 25.92
CA LEU A 850 30.00 -3.25 24.52
C LEU A 850 31.14 -2.95 23.55
N ASN A 851 31.99 -1.97 23.85
CA ASN A 851 33.16 -1.62 23.06
C ASN A 851 34.17 -2.78 23.04
N TYR A 852 34.38 -3.47 24.16
CA TYR A 852 35.26 -4.64 24.22
C TYR A 852 34.85 -5.74 23.23
N VAL A 853 33.59 -6.21 23.29
CA VAL A 853 33.07 -7.31 22.44
C VAL A 853 32.96 -6.94 20.95
N THR A 854 32.92 -5.65 20.61
CA THR A 854 32.83 -5.16 19.23
C THR A 854 34.16 -4.67 18.64
N SER A 855 35.21 -4.58 19.46
CA SER A 855 36.55 -4.09 19.06
C SER A 855 37.25 -4.94 17.99
N SER A 856 36.78 -6.17 17.75
CA SER A 856 37.37 -7.13 16.82
C SER A 856 37.06 -6.86 15.33
N ASN A 857 36.18 -5.90 15.02
CA ASN A 857 35.75 -5.62 13.64
C ASN A 857 36.56 -4.48 13.00
N PRO A 858 37.31 -4.71 11.91
CA PRO A 858 38.08 -3.65 11.24
C PRO A 858 37.23 -2.69 10.38
N GLN A 859 35.94 -2.97 10.13
CA GLN A 859 35.10 -2.20 9.19
C GLN A 859 34.22 -1.12 9.86
N ARG A 860 33.99 -1.20 11.17
CA ARG A 860 33.08 -0.33 11.92
C ARG A 860 33.73 0.08 13.24
N ALA A 861 33.41 1.27 13.74
CA ALA A 861 33.84 1.66 15.08
C ALA A 861 33.23 0.75 16.16
N ALA A 862 33.95 0.57 17.27
CA ALA A 862 33.49 -0.22 18.40
C ALA A 862 32.29 0.45 19.10
N GLY A 863 31.43 -0.38 19.70
CA GLY A 863 30.22 0.03 20.40
C GLY A 863 28.97 -0.20 19.56
N ILE A 864 28.03 0.75 19.58
CA ILE A 864 26.78 0.63 18.81
C ILE A 864 27.01 0.72 17.30
N ASP A 865 28.06 1.39 16.85
CA ASP A 865 28.36 1.63 15.43
C ASP A 865 28.60 0.31 14.66
N PHE A 866 29.05 -0.75 15.36
CA PHE A 866 29.12 -2.13 14.85
C PHE A 866 27.78 -2.66 14.33
N PHE A 867 26.65 -2.29 14.97
CA PHE A 867 25.31 -2.76 14.63
C PHE A 867 24.58 -1.86 13.60
N SER A 868 25.28 -0.85 13.05
CA SER A 868 24.71 0.08 12.05
C SER A 868 24.26 -0.61 10.75
N ASP A 869 24.73 -1.83 10.48
CA ASP A 869 24.33 -2.65 9.32
C ASP A 869 23.09 -3.55 9.60
N ASN A 870 22.46 -3.49 10.77
CA ASN A 870 21.36 -4.39 11.18
C ASN A 870 20.09 -3.62 11.60
N ILE A 871 18.87 -4.12 11.35
CA ILE A 871 17.58 -3.50 11.77
C ILE A 871 17.11 -3.92 13.19
N CYS A 872 17.72 -4.94 13.77
CA CYS A 872 17.42 -5.41 15.13
C CYS A 872 18.60 -5.16 16.08
N GLU A 873 19.13 -3.94 16.05
CA GLU A 873 20.28 -3.52 16.85
C GLU A 873 20.11 -3.85 18.34
N ASP A 874 18.95 -3.55 18.93
CA ASP A 874 18.73 -3.69 20.37
C ASP A 874 18.77 -5.15 20.83
N HIS A 875 18.31 -6.08 19.98
CA HIS A 875 18.38 -7.51 20.25
C HIS A 875 19.81 -8.03 20.06
N LEU A 876 20.51 -7.58 19.01
CA LEU A 876 21.88 -8.00 18.72
C LEU A 876 22.89 -7.48 19.76
N ILE A 877 22.72 -6.26 20.27
CA ILE A 877 23.51 -5.71 21.39
C ILE A 877 23.38 -6.63 22.61
N GLY A 878 22.15 -6.99 22.98
CA GLY A 878 21.89 -7.89 24.09
C GLY A 878 22.39 -9.32 23.86
N ASP A 879 22.26 -9.84 22.64
CA ASP A 879 22.70 -11.18 22.26
C ASP A 879 24.23 -11.31 22.22
N VAL A 880 24.96 -10.29 21.75
CA VAL A 880 26.42 -10.22 21.81
C VAL A 880 26.90 -10.16 23.26
N LEU A 881 26.31 -9.30 24.11
CA LEU A 881 26.63 -9.22 25.54
C LEU A 881 26.26 -10.51 26.32
N TRP A 882 25.29 -11.28 25.82
CA TRP A 882 24.90 -12.58 26.36
C TRP A 882 25.84 -13.71 25.93
N LYS A 883 26.27 -13.74 24.67
CA LYS A 883 27.06 -14.85 24.10
C LYS A 883 28.56 -14.69 24.30
N GLN A 884 29.10 -13.48 24.15
CA GLN A 884 30.54 -13.26 24.20
C GLN A 884 31.03 -13.08 25.66
N PRO A 885 32.13 -13.75 26.07
CA PRO A 885 32.74 -13.52 27.36
C PRO A 885 33.36 -12.12 27.42
N GLN A 886 33.39 -11.55 28.61
CA GLN A 886 34.23 -10.38 28.92
C GLN A 886 35.63 -10.85 29.33
N ALA A 887 36.65 -9.98 29.28
CA ALA A 887 38.04 -10.32 29.63
C ALA A 887 38.17 -11.07 30.98
N PHE A 888 37.43 -10.65 32.01
CA PHE A 888 37.43 -11.27 33.34
C PHE A 888 36.74 -12.65 33.43
N GLU A 889 35.98 -13.03 32.39
CA GLU A 889 35.27 -14.30 32.30
C GLU A 889 36.03 -15.36 31.47
N GLU A 890 37.09 -14.95 30.76
CA GLU A 890 37.82 -15.83 29.85
C GLU A 890 38.47 -17.03 30.56
N ARG A 891 38.64 -18.12 29.81
CA ARG A 891 39.12 -19.41 30.31
C ARG A 891 40.65 -19.41 30.51
N GLY A 892 41.09 -18.66 31.50
CA GLY A 892 42.49 -18.45 31.84
C GLY A 892 42.72 -17.19 32.69
N TYR A 893 41.74 -16.28 32.75
CA TYR A 893 41.83 -15.05 33.54
C TYR A 893 42.08 -15.33 35.02
N LYS A 894 43.20 -14.78 35.51
CA LYS A 894 43.53 -14.67 36.93
C LYS A 894 43.35 -13.20 37.34
N PRO A 895 42.56 -12.89 38.38
CA PRO A 895 42.47 -11.53 38.90
C PRO A 895 43.82 -11.07 39.49
N GLU A 896 43.98 -9.76 39.65
CA GLU A 896 45.16 -9.18 40.29
C GLU A 896 45.27 -9.61 41.77
N ALA A 897 46.48 -9.50 42.32
CA ALA A 897 46.83 -10.06 43.62
C ALA A 897 46.04 -9.42 44.79
N GLY A 898 44.93 -10.04 45.16
CA GLY A 898 44.04 -9.59 46.25
C GLY A 898 42.56 -9.58 45.86
N GLU A 899 42.24 -9.54 44.56
CA GLU A 899 40.86 -9.48 44.09
C GLU A 899 40.21 -10.86 43.95
N LYS A 900 38.92 -10.95 44.32
CA LYS A 900 38.11 -12.15 44.08
C LYS A 900 37.62 -12.15 42.65
N LYS A 901 37.65 -13.30 41.97
CA LYS A 901 37.07 -13.46 40.62
C LYS A 901 35.57 -13.12 40.65
N GLU A 902 35.21 -11.93 40.18
CA GLU A 902 33.82 -11.55 40.00
C GLU A 902 33.17 -12.37 38.88
N SER A 903 31.90 -12.72 39.08
CA SER A 903 31.06 -13.38 38.08
C SER A 903 29.79 -12.56 37.94
N TRP A 904 29.51 -12.09 36.73
CA TRP A 904 28.41 -11.17 36.45
C TRP A 904 27.27 -11.91 35.75
N GLY A 905 26.04 -11.52 36.04
CA GLY A 905 24.88 -11.94 35.28
C GLY A 905 24.93 -11.38 33.86
N LYS A 906 24.47 -12.16 32.89
CA LYS A 906 24.50 -11.78 31.47
C LYS A 906 23.52 -10.64 31.18
N HIS A 907 22.22 -10.88 31.34
CA HIS A 907 21.20 -9.85 31.33
C HIS A 907 20.15 -10.05 32.43
N ALA A 908 19.43 -8.99 32.78
CA ALA A 908 18.26 -9.06 33.64
C ALA A 908 17.14 -8.10 33.18
N MET A 909 15.90 -8.45 33.52
CA MET A 909 14.78 -7.53 33.40
C MET A 909 14.49 -6.87 34.75
N LEU A 910 14.20 -5.57 34.74
CA LEU A 910 13.65 -4.87 35.89
C LEU A 910 12.17 -5.23 36.08
N PHE A 911 11.92 -6.30 36.83
CA PHE A 911 10.58 -6.73 37.21
C PHE A 911 9.90 -5.70 38.12
N GLY A 912 8.61 -5.42 37.84
CA GLY A 912 7.79 -4.45 38.57
C GLY A 912 7.66 -3.10 37.85
N ASP A 913 8.67 -2.69 37.08
CA ASP A 913 8.59 -1.47 36.27
C ASP A 913 8.13 -1.75 34.82
N PHE A 914 7.62 -0.69 34.20
CA PHE A 914 7.18 -0.67 32.81
C PHE A 914 7.86 0.46 32.03
N CYS A 915 7.95 0.28 30.72
CA CYS A 915 8.14 1.36 29.77
C CYS A 915 6.88 1.46 28.89
N PHE A 916 6.16 2.58 29.03
CA PHE A 916 4.84 2.78 28.45
C PHE A 916 4.93 3.50 27.09
N GLN A 917 4.34 2.93 26.06
CA GLN A 917 4.25 3.53 24.73
C GLN A 917 2.81 3.98 24.44
N PRO A 918 2.49 5.29 24.52
CA PRO A 918 1.23 5.80 24.00
C PRO A 918 1.16 5.63 22.48
N ILE A 919 0.02 5.16 21.98
CA ILE A 919 -0.29 5.11 20.54
C ILE A 919 -1.68 5.68 20.28
N SER A 920 -1.87 6.28 19.11
CA SER A 920 -3.16 6.79 18.66
C SER A 920 -3.29 6.62 17.15
N HIS A 921 -4.52 6.65 16.66
CA HIS A 921 -4.86 6.74 15.23
C HIS A 921 -4.23 5.65 14.35
N THR A 922 -3.97 4.45 14.89
CA THR A 922 -3.42 3.33 14.12
C THR A 922 -4.52 2.43 13.58
N SER A 923 -4.48 2.20 12.26
CA SER A 923 -5.43 1.32 11.59
C SER A 923 -5.09 -0.15 11.82
N VAL A 924 -6.09 -1.03 11.68
CA VAL A 924 -5.88 -2.49 11.77
C VAL A 924 -4.84 -2.94 10.73
N MET A 925 -4.82 -2.35 9.52
CA MET A 925 -3.79 -2.66 8.53
C MET A 925 -2.40 -2.20 8.97
N ALA A 926 -2.26 -1.02 9.57
CA ALA A 926 -0.97 -0.54 10.10
C ALA A 926 -0.43 -1.46 11.22
N TYR A 927 -1.32 -1.95 12.10
CA TYR A 927 -1.01 -2.99 13.08
C TYR A 927 -0.48 -4.27 12.40
N LEU A 928 -1.22 -4.82 11.42
CA LEU A 928 -0.83 -6.05 10.72
C LEU A 928 0.53 -5.90 10.02
N GLN A 929 0.79 -4.77 9.35
CA GLN A 929 2.07 -4.51 8.70
C GLN A 929 3.23 -4.38 9.71
N ARG A 930 2.99 -3.72 10.86
CA ARG A 930 3.97 -3.64 11.96
C ARG A 930 4.33 -5.03 12.50
N ARG A 931 3.33 -5.90 12.70
CA ARG A 931 3.52 -7.30 13.13
C ARG A 931 4.26 -8.14 12.09
N ILE A 932 3.85 -8.06 10.81
CA ILE A 932 4.52 -8.75 9.68
C ILE A 932 6.00 -8.35 9.61
N ARG A 933 6.30 -7.05 9.74
CA ARG A 933 7.68 -6.53 9.78
C ARG A 933 8.49 -7.17 10.90
N TRP A 934 8.00 -7.15 12.15
CA TRP A 934 8.72 -7.73 13.28
C TRP A 934 9.00 -9.22 13.08
N LEU A 935 8.04 -10.00 12.58
CA LEU A 935 8.24 -11.41 12.26
C LEU A 935 9.22 -11.65 11.09
N ARG A 936 9.21 -10.80 10.06
CA ARG A 936 10.16 -10.88 8.93
C ARG A 936 11.61 -10.69 9.36
N VAL A 937 11.88 -9.90 10.40
CA VAL A 937 13.25 -9.78 10.95
C VAL A 937 13.53 -10.91 11.96
N ARG A 938 12.59 -11.22 12.85
CA ARG A 938 12.75 -12.29 13.87
C ARG A 938 12.94 -13.68 13.29
N LYS A 939 12.41 -13.99 12.09
CA LYS A 939 12.67 -15.30 11.45
C LYS A 939 14.15 -15.54 11.11
N PHE A 940 14.96 -14.49 11.02
CA PHE A 940 16.40 -14.59 10.82
C PHE A 940 17.21 -14.45 12.12
N THR A 941 16.81 -13.57 13.05
CA THR A 941 17.53 -13.39 14.31
C THR A 941 17.21 -14.43 15.38
N VAL A 942 15.94 -14.86 15.48
CA VAL A 942 15.45 -15.82 16.50
C VAL A 942 14.57 -16.89 15.83
N THR A 943 15.12 -17.57 14.82
CA THR A 943 14.38 -18.49 13.93
C THR A 943 13.52 -19.52 14.66
N LEU A 944 14.07 -20.21 15.67
CA LEU A 944 13.36 -21.28 16.38
C LEU A 944 12.12 -20.77 17.13
N ALA A 945 12.26 -19.70 17.91
CA ALA A 945 11.14 -19.10 18.65
C ALA A 945 10.07 -18.56 17.68
N THR A 946 10.50 -17.96 16.58
CA THR A 946 9.59 -17.40 15.57
C THR A 946 8.86 -18.51 14.79
N PHE A 947 9.47 -19.69 14.62
CA PHE A 947 8.82 -20.83 13.97
C PHE A 947 7.72 -21.46 14.82
N VAL A 948 7.90 -21.53 16.15
CA VAL A 948 6.89 -22.09 17.08
C VAL A 948 5.82 -21.09 17.51
N GLU A 949 5.99 -19.79 17.22
CA GLU A 949 5.09 -18.70 17.64
C GLU A 949 3.58 -18.97 17.39
N PRO A 950 3.13 -19.50 16.23
CA PRO A 950 1.71 -19.80 16.02
C PRO A 950 1.15 -20.84 16.99
N GLY A 951 1.98 -21.81 17.39
CA GLY A 951 1.60 -22.84 18.36
C GLY A 951 1.48 -22.32 19.79
N THR A 952 1.92 -21.08 20.05
CA THR A 952 1.83 -20.44 21.38
C THR A 952 0.56 -19.61 21.59
N GLU A 953 -0.20 -19.37 20.52
CA GLU A 953 -1.46 -18.59 20.53
C GLU A 953 -2.66 -19.51 20.86
N SER A 954 -3.71 -18.95 21.49
CA SER A 954 -4.77 -19.74 22.13
C SER A 954 -5.55 -20.62 21.16
N ILE A 955 -5.82 -20.15 19.93
CA ILE A 955 -6.61 -20.92 18.96
C ILE A 955 -5.89 -22.21 18.58
N LEU A 956 -4.63 -22.13 18.16
CA LEU A 956 -3.89 -23.29 17.64
C LEU A 956 -3.41 -24.20 18.78
N CYS A 957 -2.95 -23.62 19.90
CA CYS A 957 -2.67 -24.38 21.13
C CYS A 957 -3.91 -25.15 21.60
N GLY A 958 -5.07 -24.49 21.62
CA GLY A 958 -6.34 -25.09 22.04
C GLY A 958 -6.76 -26.23 21.13
N LEU A 959 -6.63 -26.10 19.80
CA LEU A 959 -6.97 -27.16 18.85
C LEU A 959 -6.09 -28.40 19.07
N TYR A 960 -4.77 -28.21 19.25
CA TYR A 960 -3.85 -29.31 19.56
C TYR A 960 -4.14 -29.97 20.92
N GLY A 961 -4.46 -29.17 21.95
CA GLY A 961 -4.85 -29.67 23.27
C GLY A 961 -6.16 -30.48 23.24
N ALA A 962 -7.20 -29.94 22.60
CA ALA A 962 -8.48 -30.63 22.45
C ALA A 962 -8.36 -31.92 21.62
N TYR A 963 -7.49 -31.93 20.59
CA TYR A 963 -7.19 -33.13 19.81
C TYR A 963 -6.54 -34.19 20.71
N ALA A 964 -5.45 -33.85 21.41
CA ALA A 964 -4.76 -34.79 22.30
C ALA A 964 -5.67 -35.35 23.42
N LEU A 965 -6.52 -34.52 24.01
CA LEU A 965 -7.47 -34.92 25.06
C LEU A 965 -8.60 -35.83 24.56
N THR A 966 -8.96 -35.79 23.28
CA THR A 966 -10.04 -36.61 22.71
C THR A 966 -9.55 -37.85 21.96
N THR A 967 -8.28 -37.90 21.53
CA THR A 967 -7.74 -39.06 20.80
C THR A 967 -6.93 -40.03 21.65
N LEU A 968 -6.41 -39.62 22.82
CA LEU A 968 -5.58 -40.49 23.65
C LEU A 968 -6.42 -41.45 24.50
N PRO A 969 -6.14 -42.77 24.49
CA PRO A 969 -6.97 -43.78 25.16
C PRO A 969 -7.03 -43.61 26.68
N PHE A 970 -6.01 -42.98 27.29
CA PHE A 970 -6.03 -42.62 28.71
C PHE A 970 -7.23 -41.74 29.09
N PHE A 971 -7.56 -40.72 28.29
CA PHE A 971 -8.65 -39.79 28.62
C PHE A 971 -10.04 -40.37 28.37
N ASN A 972 -10.16 -41.34 27.46
CA ASN A 972 -11.38 -42.14 27.31
C ASN A 972 -11.71 -42.90 28.61
N ASN A 973 -10.69 -43.44 29.30
CA ASN A 973 -10.85 -44.09 30.60
C ASN A 973 -11.19 -43.11 31.74
N LEU A 974 -10.93 -41.80 31.56
CA LEU A 974 -11.37 -40.72 32.46
C LEU A 974 -12.76 -40.16 32.09
N GLY A 975 -13.46 -40.75 31.11
CA GLY A 975 -14.82 -40.36 30.72
C GLY A 975 -14.90 -39.27 29.65
N ILE A 976 -13.79 -38.88 29.01
CA ILE A 976 -13.81 -37.98 27.85
C ILE A 976 -14.12 -38.80 26.60
N SER A 977 -15.35 -38.71 26.10
CA SER A 977 -15.74 -39.44 24.88
C SER A 977 -14.99 -38.90 23.64
N PRO A 978 -14.54 -39.78 22.71
CA PRO A 978 -13.83 -39.40 21.49
C PRO A 978 -14.81 -38.88 20.41
N THR A 979 -15.61 -37.87 20.76
CA THR A 979 -16.64 -37.29 19.91
C THR A 979 -16.29 -35.85 19.51
N TRP A 980 -16.78 -35.42 18.34
CA TRP A 980 -16.63 -34.03 17.89
C TRP A 980 -17.24 -33.02 18.86
N THR A 981 -18.33 -33.38 19.55
CA THR A 981 -18.96 -32.54 20.58
C THR A 981 -18.05 -32.36 21.80
N SER A 982 -17.43 -33.43 22.32
CA SER A 982 -16.41 -33.32 23.37
C SER A 982 -15.22 -32.48 22.91
N PHE A 983 -14.74 -32.66 21.67
CA PHE A 983 -13.63 -31.87 21.11
C PHE A 983 -13.95 -30.36 21.11
N PHE A 984 -15.08 -29.96 20.54
CA PHE A 984 -15.46 -28.55 20.47
C PHE A 984 -15.74 -27.94 21.85
N LEU A 985 -16.31 -28.72 22.78
CA LEU A 985 -16.58 -28.27 24.15
C LEU A 985 -15.28 -28.05 24.95
N ILE A 986 -14.33 -28.98 24.86
CA ILE A 986 -12.99 -28.84 25.48
C ILE A 986 -12.25 -27.64 24.88
N TRP A 987 -12.29 -27.48 23.56
CA TRP A 987 -11.68 -26.34 22.87
C TRP A 987 -12.31 -25.00 23.29
N LEU A 988 -13.64 -24.92 23.40
CA LEU A 988 -14.33 -23.71 23.85
C LEU A 988 -14.00 -23.37 25.32
N ILE A 989 -13.96 -24.37 26.21
CA ILE A 989 -13.55 -24.18 27.61
C ILE A 989 -12.10 -23.65 27.66
N HIS A 990 -11.19 -24.21 26.87
CA HIS A 990 -9.82 -23.72 26.76
C HIS A 990 -9.76 -22.24 26.36
N LEU A 991 -10.49 -21.83 25.31
CA LEU A 991 -10.55 -20.43 24.87
C LEU A 991 -11.13 -19.51 25.95
N CYS A 992 -12.20 -19.92 26.63
CA CYS A 992 -12.80 -19.15 27.72
C CYS A 992 -11.83 -18.94 28.89
N VAL A 993 -11.11 -19.99 29.32
CA VAL A 993 -10.10 -19.90 30.39
C VAL A 993 -8.93 -19.03 29.95
N TRP A 994 -8.44 -19.17 28.71
CA TRP A 994 -7.32 -18.37 28.20
C TRP A 994 -7.69 -16.88 28.09
N CYS A 995 -8.89 -16.57 27.58
CA CYS A 995 -9.42 -15.21 27.53
C CYS A 995 -9.59 -14.61 28.94
N LEU A 996 -10.03 -15.39 29.92
CA LEU A 996 -10.14 -14.94 31.32
C LEU A 996 -8.78 -14.61 31.94
N VAL A 997 -7.77 -15.46 31.72
CA VAL A 997 -6.38 -15.24 32.15
C VAL A 997 -5.81 -13.96 31.51
N ASP A 998 -5.99 -13.79 30.20
CA ASP A 998 -5.54 -12.59 29.48
C ASP A 998 -6.26 -11.31 29.93
N TYR A 999 -7.55 -11.40 30.27
CA TYR A 999 -8.31 -10.25 30.80
C TYR A 999 -7.85 -9.86 32.20
N ILE A 1000 -7.65 -10.84 33.10
CA ILE A 1000 -7.10 -10.60 34.44
C ILE A 1000 -5.70 -9.99 34.36
N GLN A 1001 -4.89 -10.44 33.40
CA GLN A 1001 -3.56 -9.89 33.14
C GLN A 1001 -3.64 -8.44 32.62
N TYR A 1002 -4.53 -8.15 31.67
CA TYR A 1002 -4.79 -6.79 31.19
C TYR A 1002 -5.15 -5.84 32.34
N LEU A 1003 -6.07 -6.24 33.22
CA LEU A 1003 -6.43 -5.45 34.41
C LEU A 1003 -5.22 -5.15 35.32
N LEU A 1004 -4.34 -6.14 35.54
CA LEU A 1004 -3.15 -5.98 36.38
C LEU A 1004 -2.14 -5.00 35.77
N LEU A 1005 -1.90 -5.07 34.46
CA LEU A 1005 -0.93 -4.22 33.78
C LEU A 1005 -1.40 -2.76 33.70
N HIS A 1006 -2.71 -2.53 33.54
CA HIS A 1006 -3.28 -1.20 33.33
C HIS A 1006 -3.80 -0.49 34.59
N CYS A 1007 -3.76 -1.12 35.78
CA CYS A 1007 -4.17 -0.49 37.05
C CYS A 1007 -3.15 0.53 37.60
N ALA A 1008 -1.98 0.66 36.97
CA ALA A 1008 -0.90 1.58 37.35
C ALA A 1008 -0.37 1.41 38.79
N LYS A 1009 -0.60 0.26 39.42
CA LYS A 1009 -0.22 0.01 40.83
C LYS A 1009 1.28 0.06 41.09
N THR A 1010 2.11 -0.22 40.07
CA THR A 1010 3.57 -0.10 40.16
C THR A 1010 4.11 1.27 39.80
N VAL A 1011 3.27 2.20 39.34
CA VAL A 1011 3.67 3.55 38.99
C VAL A 1011 3.65 4.44 40.23
N GLU A 1012 4.73 5.20 40.42
CA GLU A 1012 4.81 6.30 41.38
C GLU A 1012 3.96 7.47 40.83
N ILE A 1013 2.65 7.46 41.14
CA ILE A 1013 1.70 8.48 40.67
C ILE A 1013 1.95 9.80 41.40
N ASP A 1014 2.08 10.87 40.61
CA ASP A 1014 2.35 12.22 41.09
C ASP A 1014 1.65 13.30 40.22
N ALA A 1015 1.98 14.57 40.49
CA ALA A 1015 1.48 15.75 39.78
C ALA A 1015 1.85 15.82 38.30
N ASP A 1016 2.92 15.15 37.87
CA ASP A 1016 3.46 15.17 36.50
C ASP A 1016 3.07 13.93 35.68
N THR A 1017 2.40 12.96 36.33
CA THR A 1017 2.00 11.69 35.73
C THR A 1017 0.89 11.93 34.70
N PRO A 1018 1.09 11.56 33.42
CA PRO A 1018 0.13 11.88 32.39
C PRO A 1018 -1.16 11.06 32.52
N ASP A 1019 -2.26 11.65 32.06
CA ASP A 1019 -3.62 11.10 32.08
C ASP A 1019 -3.73 9.69 31.48
N PHE A 1020 -2.97 9.42 30.41
CA PHE A 1020 -2.94 8.10 29.78
C PHE A 1020 -2.26 7.02 30.64
N ILE A 1021 -1.66 7.35 31.78
CA ILE A 1021 -1.11 6.39 32.76
C ILE A 1021 -2.04 6.24 33.98
N LEU A 1022 -2.81 7.26 34.32
CA LEU A 1022 -3.65 7.27 35.52
C LEU A 1022 -4.75 6.16 35.51
N PRO A 1023 -5.18 5.66 36.69
CA PRO A 1023 -6.28 4.68 36.78
C PRO A 1023 -7.62 5.31 36.39
N GLN A 1024 -8.46 4.60 35.62
CA GLN A 1024 -9.61 5.25 34.97
C GLN A 1024 -10.75 5.68 35.91
N ARG A 1025 -10.88 5.09 37.10
CA ARG A 1025 -11.81 5.60 38.13
C ARG A 1025 -11.46 7.02 38.61
N SER A 1026 -10.20 7.44 38.45
CA SER A 1026 -9.77 8.83 38.69
C SER A 1026 -9.83 9.70 37.42
N ALA A 1027 -9.65 9.14 36.21
CA ALA A 1027 -9.63 9.89 34.96
C ALA A 1027 -10.88 10.76 34.73
N SER A 1028 -12.08 10.27 35.09
CA SER A 1028 -13.33 11.04 34.99
C SER A 1028 -13.36 12.28 35.92
N ALA A 1029 -12.54 12.32 36.97
CA ALA A 1029 -12.33 13.51 37.80
C ALA A 1029 -11.30 14.49 37.18
N TYR A 1030 -10.29 13.98 36.47
CA TYR A 1030 -9.27 14.80 35.80
C TYR A 1030 -9.82 15.58 34.57
N HIS A 1031 -10.77 15.01 33.81
CA HIS A 1031 -11.33 15.66 32.62
C HIS A 1031 -12.23 16.90 32.90
N ARG A 1032 -12.44 17.30 34.17
CA ARG A 1032 -13.35 18.43 34.52
C ARG A 1032 -12.68 19.76 34.87
N THR A 1033 -11.35 19.84 34.94
CA THR A 1033 -10.65 21.09 35.28
C THR A 1033 -9.91 21.69 34.10
N GLY A 1034 -10.43 22.81 33.57
CA GLY A 1034 -9.82 23.59 32.49
C GLY A 1034 -8.60 24.42 32.89
N VAL A 1035 -7.72 23.89 33.76
CA VAL A 1035 -6.48 24.55 34.20
C VAL A 1035 -5.36 23.52 34.31
N LEU A 1036 -4.20 23.83 33.71
CA LEU A 1036 -2.93 23.11 33.86
C LEU A 1036 -2.32 23.31 35.27
N LYS A 1037 -3.08 22.96 36.32
CA LYS A 1037 -2.57 22.77 37.68
C LYS A 1037 -2.84 21.32 38.08
N PRO A 1038 -1.87 20.62 38.69
CA PRO A 1038 -2.10 19.25 39.14
C PRO A 1038 -3.24 19.24 40.16
N LEU A 1039 -4.26 18.43 39.88
CA LEU A 1039 -5.48 18.33 40.71
C LEU A 1039 -5.24 17.63 42.06
N LEU A 1040 -4.00 17.27 42.36
CA LEU A 1040 -3.51 16.97 43.70
C LEU A 1040 -3.51 18.25 44.55
N GLY A 1041 -4.71 18.64 45.00
CA GLY A 1041 -4.85 19.13 46.36
C GLY A 1041 -4.44 18.05 47.37
N ASN A 1042 -4.54 18.33 48.66
CA ASN A 1042 -3.97 17.52 49.76
C ASN A 1042 -4.58 16.10 49.97
N LYS A 1043 -5.13 15.46 48.92
CA LYS A 1043 -5.61 14.08 48.91
C LYS A 1043 -4.77 13.27 47.93
N THR A 1044 -3.81 12.52 48.48
CA THR A 1044 -3.13 11.45 47.74
C THR A 1044 -4.17 10.44 47.24
N PRO A 1045 -4.08 9.94 45.99
CA PRO A 1045 -4.98 8.89 45.52
C PRO A 1045 -4.76 7.62 46.35
N SER A 1046 -5.85 6.97 46.73
CA SER A 1046 -5.83 5.64 47.36
C SER A 1046 -5.07 4.64 46.47
N GLU A 1047 -4.45 3.62 47.06
CA GLU A 1047 -3.75 2.60 46.27
C GLU A 1047 -4.72 1.96 45.25
N PRO A 1048 -4.36 1.91 43.95
CA PRO A 1048 -5.27 1.41 42.93
C PRO A 1048 -5.46 -0.10 43.06
N GLY A 1049 -6.71 -0.52 42.93
CA GLY A 1049 -7.13 -1.91 42.88
C GLY A 1049 -7.09 -2.47 41.45
N LEU A 1050 -7.20 -3.80 41.33
CA LEU A 1050 -7.17 -4.50 40.04
C LEU A 1050 -8.24 -3.98 39.05
N LEU A 1051 -9.44 -3.67 39.55
CA LEU A 1051 -10.54 -3.15 38.73
C LEU A 1051 -10.30 -1.72 38.20
N ASP A 1052 -9.36 -0.96 38.77
CA ASP A 1052 -9.05 0.40 38.28
C ASP A 1052 -8.22 0.36 36.97
N GLY A 1053 -7.71 -0.82 36.61
CA GLY A 1053 -7.13 -1.13 35.31
C GLY A 1053 -8.14 -1.51 34.22
N ALA A 1054 -9.45 -1.52 34.52
CA ALA A 1054 -10.52 -1.76 33.54
C ALA A 1054 -10.73 -0.54 32.61
N ARG A 1055 -9.71 -0.24 31.79
CA ARG A 1055 -9.67 0.93 30.89
C ARG A 1055 -10.65 0.87 29.71
N ARG A 1056 -11.28 -0.28 29.53
CA ARG A 1056 -12.20 -0.61 28.44
C ARG A 1056 -13.29 -1.52 29.00
N SER A 1057 -14.45 -1.54 28.35
CA SER A 1057 -15.45 -2.55 28.65
C SER A 1057 -14.89 -3.95 28.35
N PHE A 1058 -15.39 -4.98 29.04
CA PHE A 1058 -15.04 -6.37 28.72
C PHE A 1058 -15.36 -6.72 27.26
N ILE A 1059 -16.39 -6.11 26.67
CA ILE A 1059 -16.79 -6.32 25.27
C ILE A 1059 -15.75 -5.72 24.32
N ASP A 1060 -15.28 -4.49 24.56
CA ASP A 1060 -14.20 -3.88 23.78
C ASP A 1060 -12.90 -4.69 23.86
N PHE A 1061 -12.55 -5.18 25.05
CA PHE A 1061 -11.42 -6.08 25.26
C PHE A 1061 -11.60 -7.38 24.47
N LEU A 1062 -12.77 -8.03 24.58
CA LEU A 1062 -13.05 -9.32 23.94
C LEU A 1062 -12.96 -9.22 22.42
N PHE A 1063 -13.48 -8.15 21.80
CA PHE A 1063 -13.33 -7.94 20.36
C PHE A 1063 -11.88 -7.69 19.94
N ALA A 1064 -11.09 -6.94 20.72
CA ALA A 1064 -9.68 -6.73 20.44
C ALA A 1064 -8.86 -8.03 20.62
N TRP A 1065 -9.13 -8.80 21.68
CA TRP A 1065 -8.52 -10.09 21.96
C TRP A 1065 -8.83 -11.12 20.87
N LEU A 1066 -10.09 -11.24 20.45
CA LEU A 1066 -10.53 -12.14 19.38
C LEU A 1066 -9.92 -11.73 18.04
N GLY A 1067 -9.88 -10.43 17.73
CA GLY A 1067 -9.22 -9.91 16.52
C GLY A 1067 -7.72 -10.27 16.49
N ARG A 1068 -7.01 -10.09 17.61
CA ARG A 1068 -5.60 -10.48 17.75
C ARG A 1068 -5.39 -11.97 17.45
N GLU A 1069 -6.15 -12.83 18.11
CA GLU A 1069 -6.06 -14.30 17.96
C GLU A 1069 -6.36 -14.75 16.52
N ILE A 1070 -7.42 -14.24 15.90
CA ILE A 1070 -7.78 -14.54 14.51
C ILE A 1070 -6.67 -14.12 13.53
N PHE A 1071 -6.05 -12.94 13.75
CA PHE A 1071 -5.00 -12.45 12.85
C PHE A 1071 -3.61 -13.05 13.09
N ALA A 1072 -3.34 -13.70 14.24
CA ALA A 1072 -2.02 -14.19 14.58
C ALA A 1072 -1.44 -15.17 13.55
N LEU A 1073 -2.19 -16.21 13.17
CA LEU A 1073 -1.76 -17.19 12.17
C LEU A 1073 -1.63 -16.60 10.75
N PRO A 1074 -2.61 -15.84 10.20
CA PRO A 1074 -2.47 -15.16 8.90
C PRO A 1074 -1.27 -14.21 8.82
N VAL A 1075 -1.00 -13.44 9.88
CA VAL A 1075 0.16 -12.55 10.00
C VAL A 1075 1.46 -13.35 9.94
N TRP A 1076 1.55 -14.46 10.66
CA TRP A 1076 2.71 -15.34 10.65
C TRP A 1076 2.95 -15.97 9.27
N VAL A 1077 1.91 -16.53 8.64
CA VAL A 1077 1.99 -17.10 7.29
C VAL A 1077 2.50 -16.04 6.29
N THR A 1078 1.95 -14.83 6.36
CA THR A 1078 2.35 -13.72 5.48
C THR A 1078 3.80 -13.26 5.74
N ALA A 1079 4.26 -13.28 6.99
CA ALA A 1079 5.63 -12.90 7.33
C ALA A 1079 6.68 -13.97 6.94
N PHE A 1080 6.35 -15.25 7.07
CA PHE A 1080 7.26 -16.35 6.71
C PHE A 1080 7.39 -16.49 5.20
N TRP A 1081 6.27 -16.69 4.48
CA TRP A 1081 6.28 -16.98 3.04
C TRP A 1081 6.19 -15.73 2.15
N GLY A 1082 5.72 -14.59 2.65
CA GLY A 1082 5.54 -13.35 1.88
C GLY A 1082 6.81 -12.50 1.74
N GLY A 1083 7.98 -13.10 1.52
CA GLY A 1083 9.24 -12.39 1.24
C GLY A 1083 10.03 -11.89 2.46
N VAL A 1084 11.02 -11.02 2.22
CA VAL A 1084 12.02 -10.56 3.20
C VAL A 1084 12.23 -9.04 3.23
N THR A 1085 11.45 -8.30 2.44
CA THR A 1085 11.50 -6.83 2.40
C THR A 1085 10.79 -6.20 3.60
N VAL A 1086 11.34 -5.10 4.08
CA VAL A 1086 10.90 -4.37 5.28
C VAL A 1086 10.93 -2.87 4.99
N GLU A 1087 9.89 -2.14 5.40
CA GLU A 1087 9.89 -0.68 5.42
C GLU A 1087 10.06 -0.18 6.86
N TRP A 1088 10.96 0.78 7.10
CA TRP A 1088 11.22 1.34 8.42
C TRP A 1088 11.71 2.80 8.33
N ARG A 1089 11.17 3.68 9.18
CA ARG A 1089 11.49 5.13 9.25
C ARG A 1089 11.50 5.84 7.87
N GLY A 1090 10.64 5.40 6.94
CA GLY A 1090 10.50 5.96 5.59
C GLY A 1090 11.49 5.43 4.54
N ARG A 1091 12.27 4.38 4.85
CA ARG A 1091 13.21 3.72 3.95
C ARG A 1091 12.82 2.25 3.76
N THR A 1092 13.13 1.68 2.59
CA THR A 1092 12.89 0.26 2.29
C THR A 1092 14.19 -0.54 2.32
N PHE A 1093 14.08 -1.77 2.80
CA PHE A 1093 15.22 -2.57 3.22
C PHE A 1093 15.02 -4.03 2.82
N TRP A 1094 16.10 -4.68 2.39
CA TRP A 1094 16.19 -6.12 2.23
C TRP A 1094 16.99 -6.71 3.40
N VAL A 1095 16.41 -7.67 4.12
CA VAL A 1095 17.07 -8.38 5.23
C VAL A 1095 17.68 -9.67 4.71
N GLY A 1096 19.00 -9.79 4.85
CA GLY A 1096 19.76 -10.97 4.44
C GLY A 1096 19.71 -12.12 5.47
N LEU A 1097 20.16 -13.30 5.04
CA LEU A 1097 20.37 -14.45 5.94
C LEU A 1097 21.50 -14.22 6.95
N ASP A 1098 22.40 -13.29 6.66
CA ASP A 1098 23.48 -12.81 7.53
C ASP A 1098 23.00 -11.79 8.59
N MET A 1099 21.68 -11.58 8.69
CA MET A 1099 21.02 -10.59 9.55
C MET A 1099 21.38 -9.13 9.25
N LYS A 1100 22.20 -8.88 8.22
CA LYS A 1100 22.49 -7.53 7.73
C LYS A 1100 21.37 -7.02 6.85
N VAL A 1101 21.39 -5.72 6.66
CA VAL A 1101 20.34 -4.98 6.00
C VAL A 1101 20.93 -4.15 4.89
N HIS A 1102 20.36 -4.32 3.71
CA HIS A 1102 20.72 -3.57 2.52
C HIS A 1102 19.59 -2.59 2.23
N GLU A 1103 19.89 -1.29 2.28
CA GLU A 1103 18.95 -0.25 1.88
C GLU A 1103 18.65 -0.40 0.40
N ILE A 1104 17.36 -0.55 0.07
CA ILE A 1104 16.89 -0.57 -1.31
C ILE A 1104 16.78 0.90 -1.73
N LEU A 1105 17.93 1.47 -2.07
CA LEU A 1105 17.98 2.82 -2.62
C LEU A 1105 17.17 2.83 -3.94
N PRO A 1106 16.22 3.76 -4.14
CA PRO A 1106 15.73 4.03 -5.48
C PRO A 1106 16.93 4.45 -6.33
N LYS A 1107 17.04 3.92 -7.55
CA LYS A 1107 18.21 4.19 -8.40
C LYS A 1107 18.32 5.69 -8.65
N LYS A 1108 19.35 6.32 -8.08
CA LYS A 1108 19.78 7.66 -8.53
C LYS A 1108 20.27 7.52 -9.97
N ASP A 1109 19.88 8.47 -10.82
CA ASP A 1109 20.49 8.61 -12.14
C ASP A 1109 21.98 8.93 -12.00
N ASP A 1110 22.85 7.97 -12.31
CA ASP A 1110 24.32 8.08 -12.27
C ASP A 1110 24.92 9.13 -13.25
N LYS A 1111 24.07 9.97 -13.87
CA LYS A 1111 24.48 11.00 -14.83
C LYS A 1111 25.18 12.22 -14.22
N LYS A 1112 25.12 12.45 -12.90
CA LYS A 1112 25.63 13.70 -12.29
C LYS A 1112 27.08 13.66 -11.78
N ASP A 1113 27.67 12.50 -11.54
CA ASP A 1113 29.08 12.40 -11.09
C ASP A 1113 30.08 12.24 -12.25
N ALA A 1114 29.62 11.98 -13.48
CA ALA A 1114 30.46 11.98 -14.67
C ALA A 1114 30.95 13.39 -15.07
N ASP A 1115 30.12 14.43 -14.86
CA ASP A 1115 30.42 15.82 -15.21
C ASP A 1115 31.33 16.54 -14.18
N LYS A 1116 31.75 15.87 -13.09
CA LYS A 1116 32.77 16.38 -12.14
C LYS A 1116 34.17 15.79 -12.35
N LYS A 1117 34.34 14.92 -13.35
CA LYS A 1117 35.62 14.30 -13.73
C LYS A 1117 35.93 14.46 -15.24
N ARG A 1118 35.35 15.46 -15.88
CA ARG A 1118 35.64 15.90 -17.25
C ARG A 1118 35.95 17.39 -17.26
#